data_AF-F5NXD9-F1
#
_entry.id   AF-F5NXD9-F1
#
_cell.length_a   1.000
_cell.length_b   1.000
_cell.length_c   1.000
_cell.angle_alpha   90.00
_cell.angle_beta   90.00
_cell.angle_gamma   90.00
#
_symmetry.space_group_name_H-M   'P 1'
#
loop_
_entity.id
_entity.type
_entity.pdbx_description
1 polymer ?
#
loop_
_entity_poly.entity_id
_entity_poly.type
_entity_poly.pdbx_seq_one_letter_code
_entity_poly.pdbx_strand_id
1 'polypeptide(L)'
;MKLSRRSFMKANAVAAAAAAAGLSVPGVARAVVGQQEAIKWDKAPCRFCGTGCGVLVGTQQGRVVACQGDPDAPVNRGLNCIKGYFLPKIMYGKDRLTQPLLRMKNGKYDKEGEFTPITWDQAFDVMEEKFKTALKEKGPESIGMFGSGQWTIWEGYAASKLFKAGFRSNNIDPNARHCMASAVVGFMRTFGMDEPMGCYDDIEQADAFVLWGANMAEMHPILWSRITNRRLSNQNVTVAVLSTYQHRSFELADNGIIFTPQSDLVILNYIANYIIQNNAINQDFFSKHVNLRKGATDIGYGLRPTHPLEKAAKNPGSDASEPMSFEDYKAFVAEYTLEKTAEMTGVPKDQLEQLAQLYADPNKKVISYWTMGFNQHTRGVWANNLVYNLHLLTGKISQPGCGPFSLTGQPSACGTAREVGTFAHRLPADMVVTNEKHRDICEKKWNIPSGTIPAKIGLHAVAQDRALKDGKLNVYWTMCTNNMQAGPNINEERMPGWRDPRNFIIVSDPYPTVSALAADLILPTAMWVEKEGAYGNAERRTQFWRQQVQAPGEAKSDLWQLVQFSRRFKTEEVWPEELLAKKPELRGKTLYEVLYATPEVSKFPVSELAEDQLNDESRELGFYLQKGLFEEYAWFGRGHGHDLAPFDDYHKARGLRWPVVNGKETQWRYSEGNDPYVKAGEGYKFYGKPDGKAVIFALPFEPAAEAPDEEYDLWLSTGRVLEHWHTGSMTRRVPELHRAFPEAVLFIHPLDAKARDLRRGDKVKVVSRRGEVISIVETRGRNRPPQGLVYMPFFDAAQLVNKLTLDATDPLSKETDFKKCAVKLEKV
;
A
#
# COMPACT_ATOMS: atom_id res chain seq x y z
N MET A 1 -29.95 22.81 33.13
CA MET A 1 -31.27 23.49 32.97
C MET A 1 -31.36 24.04 31.55
N LYS A 2 -32.26 23.55 30.70
CA LYS A 2 -32.43 24.05 29.31
C LYS A 2 -33.12 25.41 29.36
N LEU A 3 -32.45 26.49 28.93
CA LEU A 3 -33.05 27.81 28.79
C LEU A 3 -34.11 27.79 27.69
N SER A 4 -35.35 28.16 28.02
CA SER A 4 -36.42 28.27 27.03
C SER A 4 -36.18 29.45 26.08
N ARG A 5 -36.66 29.36 24.83
CA ARG A 5 -36.62 30.47 23.85
C ARG A 5 -37.18 31.79 24.44
N ARG A 6 -38.21 31.69 25.28
CA ARG A 6 -38.82 32.82 25.98
C ARG A 6 -37.89 33.44 27.02
N SER A 7 -37.11 32.62 27.72
CA SER A 7 -36.11 33.06 28.70
C SER A 7 -34.94 33.79 28.03
N PHE A 8 -34.50 33.30 26.86
CA PHE A 8 -33.45 33.94 26.06
C PHE A 8 -33.86 35.31 25.51
N MET A 9 -35.09 35.42 24.99
CA MET A 9 -35.60 36.71 24.50
C MET A 9 -35.75 37.75 25.64
N LYS A 10 -36.20 37.32 26.82
CA LYS A 10 -36.26 38.19 28.01
C LYS A 10 -34.88 38.66 28.44
N ALA A 11 -33.89 37.76 28.45
CA ALA A 11 -32.51 38.11 28.81
C ALA A 11 -31.90 39.13 27.85
N ASN A 12 -32.12 38.99 26.54
CA ASN A 12 -31.65 39.96 25.54
C ASN A 12 -32.38 41.30 25.61
N ALA A 13 -33.69 41.31 25.87
CA ALA A 13 -34.43 42.56 26.06
C ALA A 13 -33.93 43.33 27.30
N VAL A 14 -33.65 42.63 28.39
CA VAL A 14 -33.05 43.22 29.61
C VAL A 14 -31.63 43.71 29.34
N ALA A 15 -30.82 42.95 28.58
CA ALA A 15 -29.47 43.35 28.18
C ALA A 15 -29.46 44.65 27.38
N ALA A 16 -30.34 44.75 26.39
CA ALA A 16 -30.44 45.91 25.51
C ALA A 16 -30.94 47.15 26.26
N ALA A 17 -31.95 46.99 27.13
CA ALA A 17 -32.46 48.09 27.95
C ALA A 17 -31.42 48.59 28.96
N ALA A 18 -30.67 47.69 29.59
CA ALA A 18 -29.61 48.04 30.53
C ALA A 18 -28.43 48.75 29.84
N ALA A 19 -28.03 48.28 28.64
CA ALA A 19 -27.00 48.92 27.84
C ALA A 19 -27.41 50.33 27.38
N ALA A 20 -28.66 50.52 26.95
CA ALA A 20 -29.19 51.84 26.58
C ALA A 20 -29.27 52.81 27.78
N ALA A 21 -29.48 52.29 28.99
CA ALA A 21 -29.51 53.06 30.22
C ALA A 21 -28.12 53.24 30.90
N GLY A 22 -27.04 52.72 30.31
CA GLY A 22 -25.68 52.80 30.88
C GLY A 22 -25.48 51.99 32.16
N LEU A 23 -26.33 50.99 32.43
CA LEU A 23 -26.29 50.16 33.62
C LEU A 23 -25.68 48.79 33.32
N SER A 24 -24.72 48.33 34.13
CA SER A 24 -24.21 46.96 34.05
C SER A 24 -25.08 46.01 34.86
N VAL A 25 -25.67 44.98 34.23
CA VAL A 25 -26.45 43.94 34.91
C VAL A 25 -25.58 42.69 35.10
N PRO A 26 -25.21 42.31 36.34
CA PRO A 26 -24.44 41.11 36.59
C PRO A 26 -25.23 39.85 36.20
N GLY A 27 -24.63 38.98 35.38
CA GLY A 27 -25.18 37.67 35.02
C GLY A 27 -25.74 37.53 33.60
N VAL A 28 -25.96 38.64 32.87
CA VAL A 28 -26.47 38.59 31.48
C VAL A 28 -25.40 38.11 30.49
N ALA A 29 -24.13 38.49 30.69
CA ALA A 29 -23.02 38.00 29.87
C ALA A 29 -22.85 36.46 29.94
N ARG A 30 -23.22 35.83 31.06
CA ARG A 30 -23.19 34.36 31.23
C ARG A 30 -24.33 33.64 30.51
N ALA A 31 -25.43 34.32 30.17
CA ALA A 31 -26.56 33.73 29.47
C ALA A 31 -26.43 33.80 27.94
N VAL A 32 -25.61 34.73 27.42
CA VAL A 32 -25.38 34.94 25.98
C VAL A 32 -24.14 34.19 25.47
N VAL A 33 -23.13 33.98 26.32
CA VAL A 33 -22.00 33.10 26.04
C VAL A 33 -22.40 31.67 26.42
N GLY A 34 -23.18 31.01 25.56
CA GLY A 34 -23.29 29.55 25.62
C GLY A 34 -21.88 28.96 25.58
N GLN A 35 -21.59 27.95 26.42
CA GLN A 35 -20.32 27.23 26.43
C GLN A 35 -19.96 26.80 25.00
N GLN A 36 -19.08 27.54 24.32
CA GLN A 36 -18.42 27.03 23.13
C GLN A 36 -17.49 25.92 23.62
N GLU A 37 -17.84 24.67 23.37
CA GLU A 37 -16.95 23.54 23.67
C GLU A 37 -15.61 23.76 22.96
N ALA A 38 -14.51 23.65 23.70
CA ALA A 38 -13.17 23.78 23.13
C ALA A 38 -12.88 22.62 22.16
N ILE A 39 -11.94 22.84 21.23
CA ILE A 39 -11.46 21.77 20.33
C ILE A 39 -10.76 20.68 21.16
N LYS A 40 -11.18 19.41 21.01
CA LYS A 40 -10.49 18.24 21.56
C LYS A 40 -9.44 17.77 20.55
N TRP A 41 -8.19 17.65 20.98
CA TRP A 41 -7.08 17.19 20.14
C TRP A 41 -6.70 15.76 20.50
N ASP A 42 -6.61 14.87 19.51
CA ASP A 42 -6.12 13.51 19.70
C ASP A 42 -5.25 13.04 18.53
N LYS A 43 -4.35 12.09 18.78
CA LYS A 43 -3.36 11.62 17.81
C LYS A 43 -3.99 10.70 16.76
N ALA A 44 -3.47 10.78 15.54
CA ALA A 44 -3.66 9.77 14.51
C ALA A 44 -2.47 9.73 13.54
N PRO A 45 -2.20 8.61 12.86
CA PRO A 45 -1.37 8.64 11.67
C PRO A 45 -2.12 9.34 10.52
N CYS A 46 -1.37 10.03 9.66
CA CYS A 46 -1.88 10.59 8.41
C CYS A 46 -2.53 9.51 7.54
N ARG A 47 -3.68 9.83 6.93
CA ARG A 47 -4.47 8.87 6.12
C ARG A 47 -3.84 8.50 4.76
N PHE A 48 -2.75 9.16 4.36
CA PHE A 48 -2.21 9.09 2.99
C PHE A 48 -0.99 8.18 2.85
N CYS A 49 0.21 8.72 2.59
CA CYS A 49 1.37 7.93 2.16
C CYS A 49 2.03 7.15 3.31
N GLY A 50 2.78 6.12 2.93
CA GLY A 50 3.53 5.23 3.82
C GLY A 50 4.68 5.87 4.59
N THR A 51 4.93 7.18 4.44
CA THR A 51 5.76 7.93 5.40
C THR A 51 5.17 7.80 6.81
N GLY A 52 3.84 7.90 6.95
CA GLY A 52 3.17 7.74 8.24
C GLY A 52 3.44 8.89 9.21
N CYS A 53 3.31 10.14 8.77
CA CYS A 53 3.38 11.31 9.64
C CYS A 53 2.35 11.22 10.76
N GLY A 54 2.74 11.52 11.99
CA GLY A 54 1.80 11.69 13.10
C GLY A 54 1.09 13.04 12.98
N VAL A 55 -0.21 13.05 13.25
CA VAL A 55 -1.04 14.26 13.24
C VAL A 55 -1.85 14.37 14.53
N LEU A 56 -2.13 15.59 14.93
CA LEU A 56 -3.14 15.92 15.94
C LEU A 56 -4.40 16.36 15.23
N VAL A 57 -5.49 15.65 15.49
CA VAL A 57 -6.81 15.89 14.90
C VAL A 57 -7.65 16.65 15.90
N GLY A 58 -8.12 17.84 15.50
CA GLY A 58 -8.95 18.71 16.32
C GLY A 58 -10.42 18.50 16.01
N THR A 59 -11.17 18.00 16.99
CA THR A 59 -12.62 17.77 16.87
C THR A 59 -13.43 18.75 17.71
N GLN A 60 -14.59 19.13 17.20
CA GLN A 60 -15.57 19.96 17.89
C GLN A 60 -16.97 19.57 17.39
N GLN A 61 -17.91 19.33 18.31
CA GLN A 61 -19.31 18.98 17.99
C GLN A 61 -19.44 17.84 16.96
N GLY A 62 -18.68 16.76 17.17
CA GLY A 62 -18.73 15.56 16.31
C GLY A 62 -18.13 15.74 14.91
N ARG A 63 -17.35 16.80 14.67
CA ARG A 63 -16.67 17.07 13.39
C ARG A 63 -15.19 17.31 13.59
N VAL A 64 -14.38 16.90 12.62
CA VAL A 64 -12.99 17.35 12.49
C VAL A 64 -13.00 18.76 11.93
N VAL A 65 -12.50 19.71 12.71
CA VAL A 65 -12.45 21.13 12.35
C VAL A 65 -11.02 21.59 12.06
N ALA A 66 -10.01 20.85 12.53
CA ALA A 66 -8.61 21.15 12.30
C ALA A 66 -7.75 19.88 12.30
N CYS A 67 -6.56 19.96 11.70
CA CYS A 67 -5.53 18.93 11.75
C CYS A 67 -4.17 19.59 11.63
N GLN A 68 -3.20 19.14 12.44
CA GLN A 68 -1.85 19.70 12.46
C GLN A 68 -0.84 18.55 12.50
N GLY A 69 0.41 18.79 12.08
CA GLY A 69 1.45 17.79 12.31
C GLY A 69 1.71 17.66 13.81
N ASP A 70 1.78 16.44 14.32
CA ASP A 70 2.09 16.20 15.73
C ASP A 70 3.56 16.57 15.98
N PRO A 71 3.84 17.59 16.83
CA PRO A 71 5.21 17.99 17.15
C PRO A 71 6.01 16.86 17.81
N ASP A 72 5.33 15.96 18.54
CA ASP A 72 5.95 14.87 19.29
C ASP A 72 6.14 13.61 18.43
N ALA A 73 5.58 13.56 17.21
CA ALA A 73 5.72 12.41 16.34
C ALA A 73 7.13 12.37 15.71
N PRO A 74 7.94 11.31 15.97
CA PRO A 74 9.33 11.25 15.52
C PRO A 74 9.51 11.33 14.00
N VAL A 75 8.51 10.89 13.25
CA VAL A 75 8.54 10.83 11.79
C VAL A 75 8.66 12.22 11.16
N ASN A 76 7.84 13.16 11.63
CA ASN A 76 7.62 14.45 10.97
C ASN A 76 7.86 15.68 11.84
N ARG A 77 7.94 15.51 13.18
CA ARG A 77 8.29 16.59 14.13
C ARG A 77 7.48 17.88 13.88
N GLY A 78 6.17 17.74 13.73
CA GLY A 78 5.24 18.85 13.48
C GLY A 78 4.99 19.22 12.02
N LEU A 79 5.77 18.70 11.06
CA LEU A 79 5.59 19.01 9.64
C LEU A 79 4.47 18.21 8.97
N ASN A 80 3.90 18.76 7.90
CA ASN A 80 2.97 18.07 7.01
C ASN A 80 3.18 18.50 5.56
N CYS A 81 2.73 17.67 4.62
CA CYS A 81 2.60 18.07 3.21
C CYS A 81 1.18 18.62 2.95
N ILE A 82 0.96 19.16 1.74
CA ILE A 82 -0.34 19.76 1.38
C ILE A 82 -1.53 18.82 1.57
N LYS A 83 -1.36 17.51 1.32
CA LYS A 83 -2.41 16.51 1.57
C LYS A 83 -2.74 16.41 3.06
N GLY A 84 -1.71 16.38 3.92
CA GLY A 84 -1.85 16.30 5.38
C GLY A 84 -2.57 17.52 5.97
N TYR A 85 -2.25 18.72 5.48
CA TYR A 85 -2.93 19.95 5.91
C TYR A 85 -4.44 19.94 5.64
N PHE A 86 -4.89 19.28 4.57
CA PHE A 86 -6.30 19.21 4.20
C PHE A 86 -7.03 17.93 4.68
N LEU A 87 -6.44 17.15 5.60
CA LEU A 87 -7.12 16.03 6.25
C LEU A 87 -8.51 16.39 6.82
N PRO A 88 -8.78 17.57 7.39
CA PRO A 88 -10.11 17.92 7.90
C PRO A 88 -11.22 17.95 6.84
N LYS A 89 -10.90 17.86 5.55
CA LYS A 89 -11.88 17.97 4.45
C LYS A 89 -12.22 16.64 3.79
N ILE A 90 -11.40 15.61 3.96
CA ILE A 90 -11.49 14.38 3.15
C ILE A 90 -12.72 13.53 3.46
N MET A 91 -13.36 13.74 4.61
CA MET A 91 -14.55 12.99 5.05
C MET A 91 -15.86 13.74 4.72
N TYR A 92 -15.77 14.96 4.18
CA TYR A 92 -16.91 15.87 4.02
C TYR A 92 -17.19 16.26 2.57
N GLY A 93 -16.79 15.43 1.61
CA GLY A 93 -17.32 15.54 0.25
C GLY A 93 -18.85 15.45 0.27
N LYS A 94 -19.51 16.27 -0.54
CA LYS A 94 -20.98 16.43 -0.52
C LYS A 94 -21.73 15.12 -0.80
N ASP A 95 -21.10 14.21 -1.54
CA ASP A 95 -21.63 12.96 -2.05
C ASP A 95 -21.12 11.74 -1.26
N ARG A 96 -20.82 11.90 0.05
CA ARG A 96 -20.55 10.75 0.93
C ARG A 96 -21.69 9.73 0.82
N LEU A 97 -21.33 8.46 0.69
CA LEU A 97 -22.28 7.36 0.73
C LEU A 97 -22.81 7.20 2.15
N THR A 98 -24.14 7.20 2.29
CA THR A 98 -24.83 7.15 3.59
C THR A 98 -25.77 5.96 3.76
N GLN A 99 -26.04 5.20 2.70
CA GLN A 99 -26.95 4.05 2.72
C GLN A 99 -26.47 2.99 1.69
N PRO A 100 -26.67 1.69 1.94
CA PRO A 100 -26.43 0.66 0.92
C PRO A 100 -27.23 0.90 -0.35
N LEU A 101 -26.60 0.72 -1.51
CA LEU A 101 -27.22 0.89 -2.83
C LEU A 101 -27.09 -0.39 -3.64
N LEU A 102 -28.21 -0.96 -4.09
CA LEU A 102 -28.25 -2.17 -4.90
C LEU A 102 -28.84 -1.87 -6.27
N ARG A 103 -28.29 -2.46 -7.34
CA ARG A 103 -28.92 -2.43 -8.65
C ARG A 103 -30.25 -3.18 -8.63
N MET A 104 -31.34 -2.47 -8.88
CA MET A 104 -32.68 -3.05 -8.82
C MET A 104 -33.49 -2.75 -10.08
N LYS A 105 -34.33 -3.72 -10.46
CA LYS A 105 -35.36 -3.59 -11.48
C LYS A 105 -36.60 -4.36 -11.03
N ASN A 106 -37.77 -3.72 -11.06
CA ASN A 106 -39.04 -4.32 -10.62
C ASN A 106 -38.98 -4.90 -9.19
N GLY A 107 -38.37 -4.17 -8.25
CA GLY A 107 -38.35 -4.52 -6.83
C GLY A 107 -37.39 -5.65 -6.42
N LYS A 108 -36.50 -6.10 -7.31
CA LYS A 108 -35.51 -7.15 -7.05
C LYS A 108 -34.16 -6.80 -7.66
N TYR A 109 -33.09 -7.47 -7.18
CA TYR A 109 -31.76 -7.37 -7.77
C TYR A 109 -31.80 -7.66 -9.27
N ASP A 110 -31.14 -6.81 -10.05
CA ASP A 110 -30.93 -6.99 -11.49
C ASP A 110 -29.57 -6.40 -11.86
N LYS A 111 -28.72 -7.15 -12.58
CA LYS A 111 -27.38 -6.73 -12.99
C LYS A 111 -27.40 -5.41 -13.78
N GLU A 112 -28.44 -5.20 -14.57
CA GLU A 112 -28.67 -4.02 -15.42
C GLU A 112 -29.69 -3.06 -14.81
N GLY A 113 -30.01 -3.23 -13.52
CA GLY A 113 -30.86 -2.32 -12.76
C GLY A 113 -30.17 -1.02 -12.37
N GLU A 114 -30.97 -0.08 -11.87
CA GLU A 114 -30.50 1.20 -11.33
C GLU A 114 -30.21 1.09 -9.84
N PHE A 115 -29.20 1.82 -9.36
CA PHE A 115 -28.88 1.84 -7.93
C PHE A 115 -30.03 2.45 -7.13
N THR A 116 -30.61 1.64 -6.26
CA THR A 116 -31.70 2.02 -5.37
C THR A 116 -31.25 1.83 -3.92
N PRO A 117 -31.53 2.77 -3.00
CA PRO A 117 -31.23 2.61 -1.59
C PRO A 117 -31.97 1.42 -0.98
N ILE A 118 -31.25 0.61 -0.20
CA ILE A 118 -31.77 -0.53 0.55
C ILE A 118 -31.26 -0.48 2.00
N THR A 119 -31.78 -1.33 2.88
CA THR A 119 -31.26 -1.45 4.25
C THR A 119 -29.99 -2.31 4.30
N TRP A 120 -29.23 -2.24 5.40
CA TRP A 120 -28.13 -3.16 5.66
C TRP A 120 -28.55 -4.63 5.70
N ASP A 121 -29.72 -4.94 6.27
CA ASP A 121 -30.23 -6.31 6.28
C ASP A 121 -30.47 -6.81 4.87
N GLN A 122 -31.16 -6.04 4.02
CA GLN A 122 -31.38 -6.39 2.62
C GLN A 122 -30.07 -6.55 1.84
N ALA A 123 -29.08 -5.67 2.11
CA ALA A 123 -27.77 -5.77 1.48
C ALA A 123 -27.08 -7.08 1.85
N PHE A 124 -27.07 -7.43 3.14
CA PHE A 124 -26.49 -8.69 3.60
C PHE A 124 -27.31 -9.91 3.18
N ASP A 125 -28.63 -9.82 3.02
CA ASP A 125 -29.46 -10.93 2.54
C ASP A 125 -29.10 -11.29 1.09
N VAL A 126 -28.93 -10.28 0.23
CA VAL A 126 -28.49 -10.50 -1.16
C VAL A 126 -27.06 -11.02 -1.20
N MET A 127 -26.15 -10.46 -0.39
CA MET A 127 -24.79 -10.97 -0.29
C MET A 127 -24.77 -12.43 0.18
N GLU A 128 -25.53 -12.76 1.22
CA GLU A 128 -25.62 -14.11 1.79
C GLU A 128 -26.08 -15.12 0.73
N GLU A 129 -27.18 -14.82 0.02
CA GLU A 129 -27.67 -15.66 -1.08
C GLU A 129 -26.59 -15.87 -2.12
N LYS A 130 -25.96 -14.80 -2.60
CA LYS A 130 -24.94 -14.87 -3.66
C LYS A 130 -23.73 -15.69 -3.23
N PHE A 131 -23.19 -15.45 -2.04
CA PHE A 131 -22.05 -16.20 -1.50
C PHE A 131 -22.41 -17.67 -1.30
N LYS A 132 -23.55 -17.99 -0.69
CA LYS A 132 -23.99 -19.39 -0.47
C LYS A 132 -24.22 -20.12 -1.78
N THR A 133 -24.83 -19.48 -2.77
CA THR A 133 -25.02 -20.03 -4.11
C THR A 133 -23.67 -20.34 -4.78
N ALA A 134 -22.73 -19.39 -4.79
CA ALA A 134 -21.40 -19.62 -5.37
C ALA A 134 -20.61 -20.73 -4.66
N LEU A 135 -20.63 -20.75 -3.33
CA LEU A 135 -20.00 -21.80 -2.51
C LEU A 135 -20.62 -23.18 -2.81
N LYS A 136 -21.94 -23.27 -2.94
CA LYS A 136 -22.64 -24.52 -3.24
C LYS A 136 -22.38 -25.02 -4.65
N GLU A 137 -22.41 -24.13 -5.65
CA GLU A 137 -22.31 -24.51 -7.06
C GLU A 137 -20.86 -24.74 -7.53
N LYS A 138 -19.91 -23.94 -7.03
CA LYS A 138 -18.53 -23.91 -7.54
C LYS A 138 -17.46 -23.97 -6.45
N GLY A 139 -17.85 -23.90 -5.18
CA GLY A 139 -16.93 -23.95 -4.05
C GLY A 139 -16.14 -22.65 -3.81
N PRO A 140 -15.21 -22.66 -2.84
CA PRO A 140 -14.51 -21.48 -2.36
C PRO A 140 -13.64 -20.75 -3.39
N GLU A 141 -13.20 -21.43 -4.45
CA GLU A 141 -12.39 -20.80 -5.51
C GLU A 141 -13.21 -19.82 -6.37
N SER A 142 -14.54 -19.83 -6.26
CA SER A 142 -15.44 -18.94 -7.02
C SER A 142 -15.80 -17.64 -6.31
N ILE A 143 -15.45 -17.49 -5.03
CA ILE A 143 -15.62 -16.25 -4.29
C ILE A 143 -14.27 -15.57 -4.10
N GLY A 144 -14.25 -14.26 -3.93
CA GLY A 144 -13.01 -13.52 -3.69
C GLY A 144 -13.22 -12.15 -3.06
N MET A 145 -12.12 -11.62 -2.55
CA MET A 145 -12.04 -10.29 -1.97
C MET A 145 -10.81 -9.54 -2.45
N PHE A 146 -11.01 -8.25 -2.71
CA PHE A 146 -9.94 -7.33 -3.04
C PHE A 146 -9.77 -6.25 -2.00
N GLY A 147 -8.76 -6.47 -1.16
CA GLY A 147 -8.47 -5.70 0.04
C GLY A 147 -7.50 -4.55 -0.17
N SER A 148 -7.02 -3.97 0.93
CA SER A 148 -6.28 -2.72 0.87
C SER A 148 -5.16 -2.60 1.90
N GLY A 149 -4.01 -2.07 1.47
CA GLY A 149 -3.00 -1.50 2.40
C GLY A 149 -3.43 -0.20 3.08
N GLN A 150 -4.72 0.16 2.99
CA GLN A 150 -5.36 1.26 3.72
C GLN A 150 -6.44 0.77 4.69
N TRP A 151 -6.63 -0.55 4.81
CA TRP A 151 -7.35 -1.10 5.94
C TRP A 151 -6.57 -0.91 7.23
N THR A 152 -7.28 -0.79 8.35
CA THR A 152 -6.65 -0.94 9.65
C THR A 152 -6.07 -2.36 9.79
N ILE A 153 -5.13 -2.54 10.72
CA ILE A 153 -4.53 -3.86 10.97
C ILE A 153 -5.61 -4.93 11.24
N TRP A 154 -6.57 -4.63 12.12
CA TRP A 154 -7.65 -5.57 12.46
C TRP A 154 -8.67 -5.77 11.34
N GLU A 155 -8.87 -4.80 10.45
CA GLU A 155 -9.69 -5.03 9.25
C GLU A 155 -9.05 -6.05 8.33
N GLY A 156 -7.75 -5.92 8.06
CA GLY A 156 -7.01 -6.91 7.27
C GLY A 156 -7.01 -8.28 7.93
N TYR A 157 -6.87 -8.33 9.26
CA TYR A 157 -6.86 -9.59 10.01
C TYR A 157 -8.23 -10.27 10.04
N ALA A 158 -9.30 -9.52 10.30
CA ALA A 158 -10.67 -10.03 10.24
C ALA A 158 -10.99 -10.55 8.85
N ALA A 159 -10.64 -9.80 7.80
CA ALA A 159 -10.80 -10.20 6.40
C ALA A 159 -10.05 -11.50 6.06
N SER A 160 -8.80 -11.62 6.52
CA SER A 160 -7.98 -12.82 6.32
C SER A 160 -8.59 -14.05 7.00
N LYS A 161 -9.05 -13.92 8.26
CA LYS A 161 -9.76 -15.01 8.97
C LYS A 161 -11.06 -15.38 8.25
N LEU A 162 -11.87 -14.40 7.83
CA LEU A 162 -13.14 -14.66 7.15
C LEU A 162 -12.94 -15.54 5.92
N PHE A 163 -11.97 -15.20 5.07
CA PHE A 163 -11.75 -15.91 3.82
C PHE A 163 -10.97 -17.21 4.01
N LYS A 164 -9.86 -17.19 4.75
CA LYS A 164 -8.95 -18.36 4.83
C LYS A 164 -9.42 -19.42 5.83
N ALA A 165 -9.97 -18.99 6.97
CA ALA A 165 -10.47 -19.89 8.00
C ALA A 165 -11.98 -20.13 7.90
N GLY A 166 -12.75 -19.09 7.57
CA GLY A 166 -14.20 -19.20 7.40
C GLY A 166 -14.57 -19.88 6.08
N PHE A 167 -14.44 -19.16 4.97
CA PHE A 167 -14.85 -19.65 3.66
C PHE A 167 -13.87 -20.63 3.00
N ARG A 168 -12.70 -20.84 3.60
CA ARG A 168 -11.63 -21.70 3.05
C ARG A 168 -11.22 -21.31 1.62
N SER A 169 -11.23 -20.01 1.34
CA SER A 169 -10.76 -19.42 0.09
C SER A 169 -9.50 -18.61 0.31
N ASN A 170 -8.49 -18.85 -0.53
CA ASN A 170 -7.30 -18.01 -0.59
C ASN A 170 -7.46 -16.84 -1.58
N ASN A 171 -8.64 -16.61 -2.16
CA ASN A 171 -8.89 -15.49 -3.07
C ASN A 171 -9.09 -14.17 -2.32
N ILE A 172 -8.15 -13.82 -1.44
CA ILE A 172 -8.03 -12.51 -0.81
C ILE A 172 -6.69 -11.93 -1.23
N ASP A 173 -6.70 -10.82 -1.96
CA ASP A 173 -5.47 -10.13 -2.37
C ASP A 173 -5.68 -8.62 -2.33
N PRO A 174 -4.66 -7.81 -2.04
CA PRO A 174 -4.85 -6.39 -1.82
C PRO A 174 -4.36 -5.54 -3.00
N ASN A 175 -4.75 -4.27 -3.03
CA ASN A 175 -4.09 -3.27 -3.89
C ASN A 175 -2.58 -3.13 -3.64
N ALA A 176 -2.06 -3.58 -2.49
CA ALA A 176 -0.63 -3.64 -2.23
C ALA A 176 0.10 -4.67 -3.14
N ARG A 177 -0.63 -5.56 -3.82
CA ARG A 177 -0.09 -6.38 -4.92
C ARG A 177 0.46 -5.53 -6.06
N HIS A 178 -0.20 -4.41 -6.35
CA HIS A 178 0.19 -3.44 -7.38
C HIS A 178 1.28 -2.48 -6.89
N CYS A 179 1.95 -2.77 -5.77
CA CYS A 179 2.79 -1.79 -5.08
C CYS A 179 4.04 -2.38 -4.41
N MET A 180 3.88 -3.39 -3.54
CA MET A 180 4.96 -3.85 -2.66
C MET A 180 5.34 -5.30 -2.88
N ALA A 181 4.63 -6.05 -3.72
CA ALA A 181 4.87 -7.48 -3.83
C ALA A 181 6.26 -7.79 -4.39
N SER A 182 6.77 -7.00 -5.34
CA SER A 182 8.15 -7.13 -5.82
C SER A 182 9.18 -6.93 -4.70
N ALA A 183 8.95 -5.95 -3.82
CA ALA A 183 9.81 -5.71 -2.67
C ALA A 183 9.74 -6.85 -1.65
N VAL A 184 8.53 -7.32 -1.32
CA VAL A 184 8.32 -8.44 -0.40
C VAL A 184 9.05 -9.68 -0.87
N VAL A 185 8.85 -10.09 -2.14
CA VAL A 185 9.54 -11.27 -2.69
C VAL A 185 11.05 -11.04 -2.74
N GLY A 186 11.50 -9.81 -3.04
CA GLY A 186 12.90 -9.41 -2.92
C GLY A 186 13.47 -9.65 -1.51
N PHE A 187 12.78 -9.16 -0.47
CA PHE A 187 13.15 -9.37 0.93
C PHE A 187 13.19 -10.86 1.30
N MET A 188 12.15 -11.63 0.95
CA MET A 188 12.10 -13.06 1.25
C MET A 188 13.22 -13.84 0.56
N ARG A 189 13.57 -13.49 -0.69
CA ARG A 189 14.67 -14.10 -1.44
C ARG A 189 16.03 -13.78 -0.84
N THR A 190 16.28 -12.52 -0.48
CA THR A 190 17.59 -12.08 0.03
C THR A 190 17.77 -12.37 1.52
N PHE A 191 16.77 -12.09 2.36
CA PHE A 191 16.88 -12.10 3.84
C PHE A 191 15.99 -13.14 4.52
N GLY A 192 14.98 -13.68 3.82
CA GLY A 192 14.05 -14.68 4.39
C GLY A 192 13.02 -14.09 5.35
N MET A 193 12.98 -12.77 5.49
CA MET A 193 12.02 -12.03 6.30
C MET A 193 11.79 -10.67 5.66
N ASP A 194 10.55 -10.20 5.70
CA ASP A 194 10.10 -8.98 5.05
C ASP A 194 10.55 -7.70 5.79
N GLU A 195 10.35 -6.58 5.11
CA GLU A 195 10.49 -5.19 5.55
C GLU A 195 11.93 -4.68 5.70
N PRO A 196 12.15 -3.35 5.57
CA PRO A 196 13.47 -2.77 5.71
C PRO A 196 14.13 -3.16 7.03
N MET A 197 15.47 -3.27 7.01
CA MET A 197 16.26 -3.45 8.22
C MET A 197 16.64 -2.11 8.86
N GLY A 198 16.74 -1.03 8.08
CA GLY A 198 16.98 0.34 8.56
C GLY A 198 15.71 1.07 9.00
N CYS A 199 15.82 2.35 9.34
CA CYS A 199 14.70 3.20 9.76
C CYS A 199 14.89 4.65 9.28
N TYR A 200 13.94 5.55 9.54
CA TYR A 200 14.06 6.92 9.03
C TYR A 200 15.20 7.71 9.67
N ASP A 201 15.69 7.29 10.83
CA ASP A 201 16.80 7.94 11.54
C ASP A 201 18.13 7.82 10.77
N ASP A 202 18.17 6.95 9.77
CA ASP A 202 19.27 6.84 8.82
C ASP A 202 19.44 8.15 8.02
N ILE A 203 18.35 8.87 7.74
CA ILE A 203 18.40 10.10 6.92
C ILE A 203 19.34 11.13 7.53
N GLU A 204 19.31 11.34 8.85
CA GLU A 204 20.15 12.35 9.48
C GLU A 204 21.64 11.97 9.53
N GLN A 205 21.98 10.72 9.18
CA GLN A 205 23.31 10.14 9.36
C GLN A 205 23.98 9.67 8.05
N ALA A 206 23.26 9.70 6.93
CA ALA A 206 23.80 9.31 5.64
C ALA A 206 24.76 10.35 5.05
N ASP A 207 25.72 9.89 4.26
CA ASP A 207 26.65 10.72 3.47
C ASP A 207 26.31 10.71 1.98
N ALA A 208 25.50 9.75 1.54
CA ALA A 208 24.96 9.69 0.20
C ALA A 208 23.52 9.15 0.20
N PHE A 209 22.67 9.75 -0.62
CA PHE A 209 21.35 9.25 -0.95
C PHE A 209 21.29 8.88 -2.43
N VAL A 210 20.81 7.69 -2.74
CA VAL A 210 20.60 7.24 -4.12
C VAL A 210 19.13 6.89 -4.31
N LEU A 211 18.42 7.71 -5.08
CA LEU A 211 17.00 7.54 -5.36
C LEU A 211 16.81 6.83 -6.70
N TRP A 212 16.47 5.55 -6.65
CA TRP A 212 16.21 4.69 -7.80
C TRP A 212 14.75 4.80 -8.25
N GLY A 213 14.46 5.80 -9.09
CA GLY A 213 13.13 6.06 -9.64
C GLY A 213 12.11 6.54 -8.61
N ALA A 214 12.55 6.92 -7.41
CA ALA A 214 11.69 7.41 -6.34
C ALA A 214 11.52 8.94 -6.42
N ASN A 215 10.37 9.42 -6.89
CA ASN A 215 10.00 10.84 -6.79
C ASN A 215 9.56 11.20 -5.34
N MET A 216 10.51 11.20 -4.41
CA MET A 216 10.24 11.43 -2.98
C MET A 216 9.67 12.82 -2.70
N ALA A 217 10.01 13.82 -3.53
CA ALA A 217 9.53 15.19 -3.36
C ALA A 217 8.00 15.30 -3.38
N GLU A 218 7.33 14.43 -4.16
CA GLU A 218 5.87 14.45 -4.28
C GLU A 218 5.20 13.27 -3.56
N MET A 219 5.89 12.12 -3.45
CA MET A 219 5.28 10.86 -2.97
C MET A 219 5.60 10.53 -1.52
N HIS A 220 6.74 11.02 -1.00
CA HIS A 220 7.14 10.90 0.41
C HIS A 220 7.67 12.26 0.93
N PRO A 221 6.87 13.35 0.89
CA PRO A 221 7.40 14.70 0.96
C PRO A 221 8.11 15.02 2.28
N ILE A 222 7.70 14.40 3.38
CA ILE A 222 8.35 14.63 4.68
C ILE A 222 9.69 13.89 4.79
N LEU A 223 9.82 12.70 4.18
CA LEU A 223 11.14 12.07 4.08
C LEU A 223 12.05 12.89 3.17
N TRP A 224 11.51 13.42 2.06
CA TRP A 224 12.25 14.33 1.20
C TRP A 224 12.68 15.61 1.92
N SER A 225 11.83 16.17 2.77
CA SER A 225 12.20 17.31 3.62
C SER A 225 13.36 16.99 4.55
N ARG A 226 13.39 15.79 5.16
CA ARG A 226 14.51 15.34 5.99
C ARG A 226 15.80 15.16 5.18
N ILE A 227 15.72 14.58 3.97
CA ILE A 227 16.86 14.48 3.04
C ILE A 227 17.37 15.87 2.65
N THR A 228 16.45 16.79 2.33
CA THR A 228 16.76 18.18 1.99
C THR A 228 17.50 18.86 3.14
N ASN A 229 17.01 18.71 4.37
CA ASN A 229 17.68 19.26 5.55
C ASN A 229 19.08 18.67 5.72
N ARG A 230 19.24 17.34 5.60
CA ARG A 230 20.55 16.69 5.70
C ARG A 230 21.52 17.20 4.62
N ARG A 231 21.08 17.30 3.37
CA ARG A 231 21.91 17.76 2.26
C ARG A 231 22.30 19.23 2.38
N LEU A 232 21.35 20.11 2.70
CA LEU A 232 21.59 21.56 2.75
C LEU A 232 22.33 22.01 4.02
N SER A 233 22.25 21.25 5.11
CA SER A 233 23.02 21.52 6.33
C SER A 233 24.44 20.93 6.32
N ASN A 234 24.78 20.10 5.33
CA ASN A 234 26.10 19.48 5.23
C ASN A 234 26.54 19.35 3.77
N GLN A 235 27.51 20.19 3.38
CA GLN A 235 28.04 20.22 2.02
C GLN A 235 28.66 18.88 1.56
N ASN A 236 29.08 18.01 2.49
CA ASN A 236 29.74 16.73 2.19
C ASN A 236 28.77 15.57 1.89
N VAL A 237 27.47 15.82 2.03
CA VAL A 237 26.41 14.87 1.67
C VAL A 237 26.14 14.95 0.17
N THR A 238 25.97 13.81 -0.48
CA THR A 238 25.65 13.72 -1.91
C THR A 238 24.23 13.18 -2.12
N VAL A 239 23.47 13.76 -3.06
CA VAL A 239 22.15 13.26 -3.47
C VAL A 239 22.19 12.90 -4.95
N ALA A 240 22.11 11.61 -5.25
CA ALA A 240 21.95 11.09 -6.61
C ALA A 240 20.48 10.72 -6.86
N VAL A 241 19.91 11.21 -7.96
CA VAL A 241 18.52 10.93 -8.34
C VAL A 241 18.51 10.32 -9.73
N LEU A 242 18.07 9.07 -9.81
CA LEU A 242 17.85 8.36 -11.06
C LEU A 242 16.36 8.33 -11.37
N SER A 243 15.99 8.61 -12.62
CA SER A 243 14.60 8.52 -13.07
C SER A 243 14.49 8.29 -14.57
N THR A 244 13.31 7.94 -15.06
CA THR A 244 13.02 7.88 -16.51
C THR A 244 12.55 9.23 -17.07
N TYR A 245 12.27 10.21 -16.19
CA TYR A 245 11.93 11.58 -16.54
C TYR A 245 12.34 12.52 -15.42
N GLN A 246 12.69 13.77 -15.75
CA GLN A 246 13.03 14.76 -14.74
C GLN A 246 11.76 15.17 -13.96
N HIS A 247 11.88 15.30 -12.65
CA HIS A 247 10.83 15.73 -11.73
C HIS A 247 11.42 16.52 -10.54
N ARG A 248 10.59 16.97 -9.60
CA ARG A 248 11.02 17.86 -8.50
C ARG A 248 12.19 17.36 -7.65
N SER A 249 12.33 16.04 -7.45
CA SER A 249 13.52 15.52 -6.73
C SER A 249 14.87 15.87 -7.40
N PHE A 250 14.90 16.17 -8.70
CA PHE A 250 16.13 16.62 -9.37
C PHE A 250 16.60 17.99 -8.90
N GLU A 251 15.74 18.81 -8.28
CA GLU A 251 16.11 20.15 -7.80
C GLU A 251 17.19 20.11 -6.70
N LEU A 252 17.33 18.99 -5.97
CA LEU A 252 18.36 18.79 -4.94
C LEU A 252 19.51 17.89 -5.41
N ALA A 253 19.41 17.30 -6.60
CA ALA A 253 20.35 16.26 -7.03
C ALA A 253 21.72 16.86 -7.37
N ASP A 254 22.76 16.35 -6.72
CA ASP A 254 24.16 16.59 -7.10
C ASP A 254 24.52 15.79 -8.37
N ASN A 255 23.95 14.58 -8.51
CA ASN A 255 24.04 13.75 -9.72
C ASN A 255 22.63 13.33 -10.17
N GLY A 256 22.09 14.02 -11.17
CA GLY A 256 20.77 13.73 -11.76
C GLY A 256 20.88 12.89 -13.02
N ILE A 257 20.36 11.67 -13.00
CA ILE A 257 20.45 10.69 -14.09
C ILE A 257 19.07 10.43 -14.69
N ILE A 258 18.95 10.59 -16.02
CA ILE A 258 17.81 10.14 -16.80
C ILE A 258 18.21 8.89 -17.56
N PHE A 259 17.51 7.78 -17.37
CA PHE A 259 17.83 6.49 -17.97
C PHE A 259 16.65 5.87 -18.72
N THR A 260 16.94 5.05 -19.73
CA THR A 260 15.95 4.31 -20.52
C THR A 260 15.13 3.35 -19.64
N PRO A 261 13.80 3.25 -19.78
CA PRO A 261 13.00 2.30 -19.00
C PRO A 261 13.56 0.87 -19.01
N GLN A 262 13.61 0.21 -17.84
CA GLN A 262 14.15 -1.15 -17.62
C GLN A 262 15.70 -1.25 -17.57
N SER A 263 16.43 -0.22 -17.99
CA SER A 263 17.90 -0.28 -18.02
C SER A 263 18.57 -0.09 -16.65
N ASP A 264 17.79 0.15 -15.58
CA ASP A 264 18.28 0.15 -14.20
C ASP A 264 18.91 -1.19 -13.81
N LEU A 265 18.41 -2.31 -14.32
CA LEU A 265 19.05 -3.63 -14.16
C LEU A 265 20.49 -3.67 -14.69
N VAL A 266 20.77 -2.92 -15.76
CA VAL A 266 22.13 -2.80 -16.35
C VAL A 266 23.01 -1.98 -15.40
N ILE A 267 22.50 -0.83 -14.92
CA ILE A 267 23.25 0.04 -13.99
C ILE A 267 23.55 -0.68 -12.69
N LEU A 268 22.59 -1.43 -12.13
CA LEU A 268 22.80 -2.18 -10.89
C LEU A 268 23.90 -3.24 -11.04
N ASN A 269 23.90 -4.01 -12.14
CA ASN A 269 24.97 -4.97 -12.39
C ASN A 269 26.32 -4.28 -12.68
N TYR A 270 26.31 -3.14 -13.37
CA TYR A 270 27.51 -2.33 -13.57
C TYR A 270 28.13 -1.84 -12.26
N ILE A 271 27.33 -1.37 -11.30
CA ILE A 271 27.87 -0.94 -10.01
C ILE A 271 28.47 -2.14 -9.26
N ALA A 272 27.84 -3.31 -9.30
CA ALA A 272 28.42 -4.52 -8.73
C ALA A 272 29.75 -4.90 -9.39
N ASN A 273 29.83 -4.81 -10.72
CA ASN A 273 31.07 -5.00 -11.48
C ASN A 273 32.13 -3.99 -11.05
N TYR A 274 31.78 -2.70 -10.98
CA TYR A 274 32.68 -1.62 -10.57
C TYR A 274 33.26 -1.85 -9.18
N ILE A 275 32.44 -2.26 -8.20
CA ILE A 275 32.89 -2.59 -6.83
C ILE A 275 33.96 -3.70 -6.88
N ILE A 276 33.74 -4.75 -7.69
CA ILE A 276 34.69 -5.86 -7.83
C ILE A 276 35.97 -5.42 -8.55
N GLN A 277 35.85 -4.69 -9.66
CA GLN A 277 36.98 -4.19 -10.46
C GLN A 277 37.91 -3.27 -9.64
N ASN A 278 37.35 -2.54 -8.68
CA ASN A 278 38.08 -1.61 -7.82
C ASN A 278 38.49 -2.22 -6.46
N ASN A 279 38.38 -3.54 -6.29
CA ASN A 279 38.71 -4.25 -5.05
C ASN A 279 37.98 -3.68 -3.80
N ALA A 280 36.75 -3.17 -3.98
CA ALA A 280 35.98 -2.46 -2.96
C ALA A 280 35.00 -3.37 -2.19
N ILE A 281 35.15 -4.69 -2.30
CA ILE A 281 34.35 -5.65 -1.53
C ILE A 281 34.78 -5.59 -0.06
N ASN A 282 33.81 -5.50 0.84
CA ASN A 282 34.06 -5.69 2.27
C ASN A 282 34.26 -7.18 2.55
N GLN A 283 35.52 -7.64 2.51
CA GLN A 283 35.87 -9.05 2.58
C GLN A 283 35.42 -9.74 3.87
N ASP A 284 35.48 -9.04 5.02
CA ASP A 284 35.07 -9.59 6.31
C ASP A 284 33.55 -9.84 6.34
N PHE A 285 32.77 -8.82 5.97
CA PHE A 285 31.32 -8.94 5.91
C PHE A 285 30.88 -9.99 4.89
N PHE A 286 31.43 -9.92 3.68
CA PHE A 286 31.10 -10.81 2.58
C PHE A 286 31.33 -12.28 2.93
N SER A 287 32.51 -12.60 3.50
CA SER A 287 32.86 -13.98 3.87
C SER A 287 31.96 -14.55 4.97
N LYS A 288 31.60 -13.73 5.96
CA LYS A 288 30.83 -14.17 7.13
C LYS A 288 29.33 -14.22 6.89
N HIS A 289 28.78 -13.29 6.10
CA HIS A 289 27.34 -13.02 6.13
C HIS A 289 26.62 -13.15 4.79
N VAL A 290 27.32 -13.54 3.72
CA VAL A 290 26.74 -13.59 2.36
C VAL A 290 26.87 -14.97 1.73
N ASN A 291 25.83 -15.37 1.01
CA ASN A 291 25.82 -16.46 0.04
C ASN A 291 25.57 -15.90 -1.37
N LEU A 292 26.00 -16.62 -2.40
CA LEU A 292 25.79 -16.27 -3.81
C LEU A 292 24.88 -17.28 -4.49
N ARG A 293 23.94 -16.80 -5.31
CA ARG A 293 23.06 -17.63 -6.15
C ARG A 293 22.88 -17.06 -7.55
N LYS A 294 22.67 -17.93 -8.53
CA LYS A 294 22.26 -17.58 -9.89
C LYS A 294 20.77 -17.86 -10.05
N GLY A 295 19.98 -16.85 -10.42
CA GLY A 295 18.55 -17.02 -10.65
C GLY A 295 18.25 -17.60 -12.04
N ALA A 296 17.12 -18.30 -12.17
CA ALA A 296 16.55 -18.64 -13.47
C ALA A 296 16.22 -17.35 -14.25
N THR A 297 16.45 -17.41 -15.56
CA THR A 297 16.23 -16.30 -16.51
C THR A 297 15.13 -16.69 -17.49
N ASP A 298 14.71 -15.76 -18.34
CA ASP A 298 13.67 -15.96 -19.36
C ASP A 298 12.36 -16.48 -18.75
N ILE A 299 11.83 -15.67 -17.83
CA ILE A 299 10.73 -16.05 -16.92
C ILE A 299 9.36 -15.56 -17.38
N GLY A 300 9.22 -15.09 -18.62
CA GLY A 300 7.96 -14.53 -19.14
C GLY A 300 7.61 -13.18 -18.51
N TYR A 301 6.32 -12.82 -18.51
CA TYR A 301 5.82 -11.50 -18.08
C TYR A 301 4.50 -11.59 -17.31
N GLY A 302 4.13 -12.78 -16.82
CA GLY A 302 2.91 -13.01 -16.05
C GLY A 302 1.62 -12.63 -16.79
N LEU A 303 1.64 -12.66 -18.11
CA LEU A 303 0.46 -12.47 -18.96
C LEU A 303 -0.41 -13.73 -18.95
N ARG A 304 -1.53 -13.73 -19.69
CA ARG A 304 -2.28 -14.98 -19.92
C ARG A 304 -1.37 -15.99 -20.62
N PRO A 305 -1.46 -17.30 -20.30
CA PRO A 305 -0.58 -18.33 -20.88
C PRO A 305 -0.75 -18.49 -22.40
N THR A 306 -1.83 -17.94 -22.98
CA THR A 306 -2.05 -17.89 -24.43
C THR A 306 -1.23 -16.82 -25.14
N HIS A 307 -0.73 -15.81 -24.42
CA HIS A 307 0.00 -14.66 -24.95
C HIS A 307 1.34 -15.11 -25.56
N PRO A 308 1.78 -14.54 -26.70
CA PRO A 308 3.05 -14.93 -27.35
C PRO A 308 4.27 -14.89 -26.44
N LEU A 309 4.39 -13.85 -25.59
CA LEU A 309 5.51 -13.72 -24.66
C LEU A 309 5.57 -14.83 -23.59
N GLU A 310 4.42 -15.38 -23.18
CA GLU A 310 4.41 -16.51 -22.22
C GLU A 310 4.77 -17.83 -22.93
N LYS A 311 4.34 -18.00 -24.18
CA LYS A 311 4.71 -19.17 -25.00
C LYS A 311 6.20 -19.17 -25.36
N ALA A 312 6.78 -17.98 -25.54
CA ALA A 312 8.19 -17.82 -25.87
C ALA A 312 9.12 -18.02 -24.65
N ALA A 313 8.61 -17.82 -23.43
CA ALA A 313 9.40 -17.91 -22.22
C ALA A 313 9.85 -19.35 -21.92
N LYS A 314 11.14 -19.52 -21.65
CA LYS A 314 11.71 -20.83 -21.25
C LYS A 314 11.30 -21.27 -19.85
N ASN A 315 11.22 -20.34 -18.90
CA ASN A 315 11.00 -20.62 -17.47
C ASN A 315 9.85 -19.77 -16.87
N PRO A 316 8.65 -19.75 -17.48
CA PRO A 316 7.59 -18.80 -17.12
C PRO A 316 7.25 -18.86 -15.62
N GLY A 317 7.48 -17.74 -14.92
CA GLY A 317 7.19 -17.60 -13.49
C GLY A 317 8.09 -18.38 -12.52
N SER A 318 9.18 -19.00 -12.99
CA SER A 318 10.10 -19.73 -12.11
C SER A 318 10.95 -18.77 -11.29
N ASP A 319 10.90 -18.90 -9.97
CA ASP A 319 11.78 -18.21 -9.03
C ASP A 319 13.04 -19.02 -8.67
N ALA A 320 13.25 -20.16 -9.34
CA ALA A 320 14.35 -21.08 -9.09
C ALA A 320 15.71 -20.39 -9.11
N SER A 321 16.64 -20.90 -8.31
CA SER A 321 18.02 -20.43 -8.28
C SER A 321 18.94 -21.53 -7.77
N GLU A 322 20.20 -21.47 -8.15
CA GLU A 322 21.24 -22.41 -7.72
C GLU A 322 22.38 -21.67 -7.02
N PRO A 323 23.08 -22.30 -6.06
CA PRO A 323 24.33 -21.77 -5.53
C PRO A 323 25.32 -21.41 -6.65
N MET A 324 26.09 -20.35 -6.45
CA MET A 324 27.04 -19.83 -7.44
C MET A 324 28.39 -19.55 -6.77
N SER A 325 29.50 -19.77 -7.46
CA SER A 325 30.82 -19.38 -6.94
C SER A 325 31.03 -17.86 -7.09
N PHE A 326 31.98 -17.30 -6.32
CA PHE A 326 32.33 -15.88 -6.46
C PHE A 326 32.96 -15.57 -7.83
N GLU A 327 33.81 -16.45 -8.35
CA GLU A 327 34.40 -16.25 -9.69
C GLU A 327 33.33 -16.28 -10.78
N ASP A 328 32.32 -17.15 -10.67
CA ASP A 328 31.21 -17.12 -11.62
C ASP A 328 30.39 -15.82 -11.49
N TYR A 329 30.16 -15.33 -10.26
CA TYR A 329 29.44 -14.07 -10.04
C TYR A 329 30.19 -12.89 -10.65
N LYS A 330 31.50 -12.83 -10.41
CA LYS A 330 32.42 -11.86 -11.01
C LYS A 330 32.39 -11.92 -12.54
N ALA A 331 32.49 -13.11 -13.13
CA ALA A 331 32.39 -13.28 -14.57
C ALA A 331 31.02 -12.82 -15.10
N PHE A 332 29.93 -13.11 -14.38
CA PHE A 332 28.59 -12.69 -14.76
C PHE A 332 28.45 -11.17 -14.81
N VAL A 333 28.90 -10.45 -13.78
CA VAL A 333 28.77 -8.98 -13.75
C VAL A 333 29.81 -8.28 -14.63
N ALA A 334 30.93 -8.92 -14.97
CA ALA A 334 31.92 -8.39 -15.90
C ALA A 334 31.35 -8.05 -17.28
N GLU A 335 30.26 -8.73 -17.68
CA GLU A 335 29.50 -8.44 -18.92
C GLU A 335 28.80 -7.08 -18.94
N TYR A 336 28.73 -6.39 -17.80
CA TYR A 336 28.13 -5.07 -17.61
C TYR A 336 29.23 -4.01 -17.47
N THR A 337 29.90 -3.74 -18.58
CA THR A 337 30.97 -2.74 -18.66
C THR A 337 30.41 -1.32 -18.64
N LEU A 338 31.27 -0.33 -18.36
CA LEU A 338 30.90 1.09 -18.40
C LEU A 338 30.38 1.50 -19.79
N GLU A 339 31.04 1.04 -20.85
CA GLU A 339 30.70 1.28 -22.26
C GLU A 339 29.29 0.81 -22.57
N LYS A 340 29.03 -0.48 -22.32
CA LYS A 340 27.74 -1.11 -22.61
C LYS A 340 26.63 -0.54 -21.74
N THR A 341 26.94 -0.20 -20.50
CA THR A 341 25.98 0.43 -19.59
C THR A 341 25.59 1.82 -20.08
N ALA A 342 26.55 2.65 -20.47
CA ALA A 342 26.28 3.97 -21.04
C ALA A 342 25.43 3.87 -22.32
N GLU A 343 25.75 2.94 -23.21
CA GLU A 343 25.00 2.68 -24.44
C GLU A 343 23.55 2.27 -24.16
N MET A 344 23.34 1.22 -23.37
CA MET A 344 22.01 0.66 -23.11
C MET A 344 21.09 1.61 -22.32
N THR A 345 21.68 2.45 -21.47
CA THR A 345 20.92 3.31 -20.56
C THR A 345 20.71 4.72 -21.10
N GLY A 346 21.53 5.15 -22.07
CA GLY A 346 21.61 6.54 -22.51
C GLY A 346 22.27 7.49 -21.49
N VAL A 347 22.90 6.95 -20.45
CA VAL A 347 23.51 7.73 -19.36
C VAL A 347 24.99 7.98 -19.64
N PRO A 348 25.49 9.22 -19.47
CA PRO A 348 26.91 9.54 -19.55
C PRO A 348 27.77 8.69 -18.62
N LYS A 349 28.95 8.29 -19.11
CA LYS A 349 29.90 7.44 -18.37
C LYS A 349 30.32 8.04 -17.04
N ASP A 350 30.60 9.34 -17.02
CA ASP A 350 31.05 10.06 -15.84
C ASP A 350 30.00 10.02 -14.72
N GLN A 351 28.71 10.12 -15.06
CA GLN A 351 27.63 10.03 -14.08
C GLN A 351 27.48 8.61 -13.51
N LEU A 352 27.70 7.58 -14.34
CA LEU A 352 27.71 6.18 -13.92
C LEU A 352 28.87 5.89 -12.96
N GLU A 353 30.07 6.37 -13.28
CA GLU A 353 31.25 6.22 -12.41
C GLU A 353 31.07 6.96 -11.08
N GLN A 354 30.58 8.21 -11.11
CA GLN A 354 30.26 8.99 -9.90
C GLN A 354 29.25 8.25 -9.01
N LEU A 355 28.21 7.66 -9.62
CA LEU A 355 27.22 6.87 -8.89
C LEU A 355 27.83 5.60 -8.28
N ALA A 356 28.60 4.84 -9.04
CA ALA A 356 29.23 3.60 -8.58
C ALA A 356 30.24 3.87 -7.46
N GLN A 357 30.97 4.98 -7.54
CA GLN A 357 31.94 5.41 -6.53
C GLN A 357 31.30 5.64 -5.16
N LEU A 358 30.05 6.15 -5.08
CA LEU A 358 29.34 6.30 -3.80
C LEU A 358 29.17 4.96 -3.09
N TYR A 359 28.89 3.89 -3.85
CA TYR A 359 28.78 2.54 -3.30
C TYR A 359 30.15 1.95 -2.98
N ALA A 360 31.16 2.14 -3.82
CA ALA A 360 32.49 1.56 -3.63
C ALA A 360 33.28 2.19 -2.47
N ASP A 361 33.14 3.49 -2.20
CA ASP A 361 33.90 4.16 -1.12
C ASP A 361 33.51 3.62 0.26
N PRO A 362 34.40 2.95 1.01
CA PRO A 362 34.06 2.36 2.32
C PRO A 362 33.71 3.41 3.38
N ASN A 363 34.04 4.69 3.16
CA ASN A 363 33.82 5.77 4.11
C ASN A 363 32.50 6.53 3.87
N LYS A 364 31.76 6.21 2.81
CA LYS A 364 30.46 6.80 2.52
C LYS A 364 29.34 5.91 3.05
N LYS A 365 28.57 6.43 4.01
CA LYS A 365 27.30 5.81 4.42
C LYS A 365 26.24 6.09 3.36
N VAL A 366 25.75 5.04 2.72
CA VAL A 366 24.82 5.13 1.59
C VAL A 366 23.43 4.69 2.04
N ILE A 367 22.42 5.48 1.68
CA ILE A 367 21.03 5.02 1.68
C ILE A 367 20.54 4.96 0.24
N SER A 368 20.07 3.78 -0.16
CA SER A 368 19.38 3.60 -1.43
C SER A 368 17.88 3.53 -1.21
N TYR A 369 17.16 4.47 -1.81
CA TYR A 369 15.71 4.53 -1.81
C TYR A 369 15.15 4.11 -3.15
N TRP A 370 14.14 3.24 -3.14
CA TRP A 370 13.32 2.95 -4.31
C TRP A 370 11.85 2.90 -3.92
N THR A 371 10.97 2.96 -4.92
CA THR A 371 9.51 2.86 -4.74
C THR A 371 8.94 2.09 -5.92
N MET A 372 7.99 2.65 -6.67
CA MET A 372 7.33 1.96 -7.77
C MET A 372 8.21 1.81 -9.02
N GLY A 373 9.31 2.58 -9.16
CA GLY A 373 10.25 2.40 -10.28
C GLY A 373 10.80 0.97 -10.33
N PHE A 374 11.21 0.45 -9.17
CA PHE A 374 11.64 -0.94 -9.03
C PHE A 374 10.48 -1.92 -8.82
N ASN A 375 9.41 -1.54 -8.14
CA ASN A 375 8.39 -2.54 -7.79
C ASN A 375 7.41 -2.80 -8.93
N GLN A 376 6.91 -1.74 -9.57
CA GLN A 376 6.05 -1.81 -10.76
C GLN A 376 6.93 -1.96 -11.99
N HIS A 377 7.51 -3.14 -12.12
CA HIS A 377 8.58 -3.46 -13.06
C HIS A 377 8.49 -4.94 -13.39
N THR A 378 8.54 -5.36 -14.66
CA THR A 378 8.39 -6.80 -15.02
C THR A 378 9.53 -7.70 -14.54
N ARG A 379 10.61 -7.10 -14.02
CA ARG A 379 11.69 -7.76 -13.27
C ARG A 379 11.94 -7.09 -11.91
N GLY A 380 10.88 -6.61 -11.27
CA GLY A 380 10.97 -5.81 -10.06
C GLY A 380 11.57 -6.56 -8.86
N VAL A 381 11.32 -7.86 -8.75
CA VAL A 381 11.98 -8.70 -7.75
C VAL A 381 13.49 -8.73 -7.98
N TRP A 382 13.91 -8.79 -9.24
CA TRP A 382 15.33 -8.78 -9.57
C TRP A 382 15.97 -7.42 -9.28
N ALA A 383 15.33 -6.31 -9.63
CA ALA A 383 15.82 -4.98 -9.28
C ALA A 383 16.00 -4.82 -7.75
N ASN A 384 15.06 -5.33 -6.96
CA ASN A 384 15.19 -5.39 -5.50
C ASN A 384 16.40 -6.23 -5.06
N ASN A 385 16.56 -7.45 -5.58
CA ASN A 385 17.72 -8.29 -5.25
C ASN A 385 19.05 -7.63 -5.66
N LEU A 386 19.11 -7.03 -6.84
CA LEU A 386 20.30 -6.40 -7.38
C LEU A 386 20.75 -5.17 -6.58
N VAL A 387 19.82 -4.33 -6.09
CA VAL A 387 20.21 -3.21 -5.20
C VAL A 387 20.68 -3.71 -3.83
N TYR A 388 20.15 -4.83 -3.33
CA TYR A 388 20.70 -5.47 -2.14
C TYR A 388 22.11 -5.98 -2.38
N ASN A 389 22.43 -6.52 -3.56
CA ASN A 389 23.79 -6.98 -3.88
C ASN A 389 24.82 -5.88 -3.63
N LEU A 390 24.53 -4.63 -4.04
CA LEU A 390 25.45 -3.51 -3.87
C LEU A 390 25.81 -3.28 -2.39
N HIS A 391 24.81 -3.36 -1.51
CA HIS A 391 24.99 -3.17 -0.08
C HIS A 391 25.64 -4.38 0.59
N LEU A 392 25.34 -5.60 0.11
CA LEU A 392 25.93 -6.82 0.64
C LEU A 392 27.39 -7.01 0.22
N LEU A 393 27.78 -6.57 -0.99
CA LEU A 393 29.18 -6.55 -1.42
C LEU A 393 30.03 -5.60 -0.55
N THR A 394 29.43 -4.51 -0.09
CA THR A 394 30.13 -3.43 0.63
C THR A 394 29.92 -3.47 2.15
N GLY A 395 29.07 -4.37 2.66
CA GLY A 395 28.69 -4.44 4.08
C GLY A 395 27.92 -3.21 4.58
N LYS A 396 27.35 -2.41 3.67
CA LYS A 396 26.64 -1.16 3.96
C LYS A 396 25.17 -1.44 4.29
N ILE A 397 24.90 -2.04 5.45
CA ILE A 397 23.53 -2.48 5.80
C ILE A 397 23.33 -2.49 7.31
N SER A 398 22.08 -2.30 7.77
CA SER A 398 21.70 -2.44 9.18
C SER A 398 22.50 -1.54 10.15
N GLN A 399 22.97 -0.38 9.68
CA GLN A 399 23.73 0.57 10.50
C GLN A 399 23.20 1.99 10.34
N PRO A 400 23.38 2.86 11.36
CA PRO A 400 22.90 4.24 11.31
C PRO A 400 23.44 5.02 10.11
N GLY A 401 22.54 5.39 9.20
CA GLY A 401 22.82 6.12 7.97
C GLY A 401 23.24 5.26 6.77
N CYS A 402 23.26 3.94 6.92
CA CYS A 402 23.88 3.03 5.97
C CYS A 402 23.00 1.79 5.72
N GLY A 403 22.26 1.80 4.60
CA GLY A 403 21.44 0.65 4.23
C GLY A 403 20.48 0.85 3.05
N PRO A 404 20.04 -0.26 2.43
CA PRO A 404 19.00 -0.25 1.41
C PRO A 404 17.62 -0.10 2.05
N PHE A 405 16.79 0.80 1.53
CA PHE A 405 15.48 1.11 2.10
C PHE A 405 14.37 1.12 1.05
N SER A 406 13.57 0.05 1.04
CA SER A 406 12.34 -0.02 0.23
C SER A 406 11.28 0.92 0.80
N LEU A 407 10.90 1.97 0.05
CA LEU A 407 9.83 2.87 0.47
C LEU A 407 8.47 2.24 0.21
N THR A 408 7.65 2.22 1.25
CA THR A 408 6.25 1.77 1.13
C THR A 408 5.34 2.92 0.74
N GLY A 409 4.46 2.69 -0.25
CA GLY A 409 3.57 3.72 -0.78
C GLY A 409 2.35 4.01 0.10
N GLN A 410 1.64 2.97 0.53
CA GLN A 410 0.38 3.05 1.29
C GLN A 410 0.62 3.18 2.80
N PRO A 411 -0.34 3.72 3.57
CA PRO A 411 -0.12 4.02 4.98
C PRO A 411 0.01 2.77 5.85
N SER A 412 -0.55 1.63 5.40
CA SER A 412 -0.45 0.34 6.07
C SER A 412 -0.35 -0.83 5.09
N ALA A 413 0.35 -0.63 3.96
CA ALA A 413 0.76 -1.80 3.17
C ALA A 413 1.70 -2.71 3.98
N CYS A 414 2.57 -2.14 4.82
CA CYS A 414 3.33 -2.87 5.85
C CYS A 414 2.38 -3.50 6.88
N GLY A 415 1.92 -2.69 7.83
CA GLY A 415 1.19 -3.14 9.03
C GLY A 415 -0.06 -3.96 8.77
N THR A 416 -0.72 -3.77 7.63
CA THR A 416 -1.92 -4.52 7.28
C THR A 416 -1.65 -5.54 6.20
N ALA A 417 -1.32 -5.13 4.97
CA ALA A 417 -1.32 -6.10 3.87
C ALA A 417 -0.21 -7.16 4.02
N ARG A 418 1.00 -6.75 4.40
CA ARG A 418 2.21 -7.59 4.45
C ARG A 418 2.34 -8.35 5.77
N GLU A 419 2.26 -7.61 6.89
CA GLU A 419 2.47 -8.18 8.23
C GLU A 419 1.31 -9.11 8.65
N VAL A 420 0.06 -8.77 8.31
CA VAL A 420 -1.10 -9.67 8.50
C VAL A 420 -1.16 -10.75 7.42
N GLY A 421 -0.63 -10.46 6.23
CA GLY A 421 -0.63 -11.40 5.12
C GLY A 421 -1.98 -11.50 4.40
N THR A 422 -2.59 -10.37 4.04
CA THR A 422 -3.87 -10.33 3.29
C THR A 422 -3.67 -10.57 1.79
N PHE A 423 -2.85 -11.55 1.44
CA PHE A 423 -2.51 -11.93 0.08
C PHE A 423 -2.88 -13.40 -0.20
N ALA A 424 -2.99 -13.73 -1.48
CA ALA A 424 -3.48 -15.02 -1.90
C ALA A 424 -2.59 -16.23 -1.51
N HIS A 425 -1.33 -15.97 -1.18
CA HIS A 425 -0.34 -17.00 -0.81
C HIS A 425 0.05 -16.95 0.68
N ARG A 426 -0.54 -16.04 1.46
CA ARG A 426 -0.02 -15.63 2.77
C ARG A 426 -0.83 -16.13 3.97
N LEU A 427 -0.14 -16.17 5.09
CA LEU A 427 -0.63 -16.18 6.46
C LEU A 427 0.13 -15.07 7.24
N PRO A 428 -0.26 -14.72 8.49
CA PRO A 428 0.41 -13.69 9.28
C PRO A 428 1.91 -13.92 9.50
N ALA A 429 2.66 -12.85 9.78
CA ALA A 429 4.06 -12.90 10.24
C ALA A 429 4.97 -13.79 9.37
N ASP A 430 5.09 -13.41 8.11
CA ASP A 430 5.93 -14.09 7.13
C ASP A 430 5.53 -15.51 6.68
N MET A 431 4.45 -16.02 7.24
CA MET A 431 3.94 -17.33 6.89
C MET A 431 3.26 -17.38 5.51
N VAL A 432 3.15 -18.60 4.99
CA VAL A 432 2.61 -18.90 3.65
C VAL A 432 1.71 -20.13 3.73
N VAL A 433 0.64 -20.12 2.93
CA VAL A 433 -0.38 -21.19 2.92
C VAL A 433 0.18 -22.53 2.42
N THR A 434 1.25 -22.47 1.61
CA THR A 434 1.89 -23.65 1.02
C THR A 434 2.74 -24.45 2.02
N ASN A 435 3.05 -23.88 3.19
CA ASN A 435 3.78 -24.58 4.24
C ASN A 435 2.79 -25.16 5.26
N GLU A 436 2.80 -26.48 5.41
CA GLU A 436 1.91 -27.19 6.34
C GLU A 436 2.09 -26.75 7.79
N LYS A 437 3.33 -26.56 8.27
CA LYS A 437 3.59 -26.09 9.64
C LYS A 437 3.01 -24.70 9.89
N HIS A 438 3.04 -23.84 8.88
CA HIS A 438 2.45 -22.51 8.96
C HIS A 438 0.92 -22.57 9.09
N ARG A 439 0.27 -23.43 8.30
CA ARG A 439 -1.17 -23.70 8.42
C ARG A 439 -1.51 -24.26 9.79
N ASP A 440 -0.76 -25.24 10.28
CA ASP A 440 -0.95 -25.85 11.60
C ASP A 440 -0.89 -24.81 12.74
N ILE A 441 0.06 -23.87 12.70
CA ILE A 441 0.18 -22.82 13.71
C ILE A 441 -1.08 -21.95 13.71
N CYS A 442 -1.53 -21.52 12.53
CA CYS A 442 -2.73 -20.70 12.38
C CYS A 442 -4.00 -21.44 12.80
N GLU A 443 -4.15 -22.71 12.40
CA GLU A 443 -5.31 -23.54 12.72
C GLU A 443 -5.43 -23.79 14.23
N LYS A 444 -4.29 -24.04 14.90
CA LYS A 444 -4.23 -24.17 16.36
C LYS A 444 -4.62 -22.88 17.05
N LYS A 445 -4.01 -21.75 16.67
CA LYS A 445 -4.27 -20.45 17.32
C LYS A 445 -5.71 -19.98 17.10
N TRP A 446 -6.25 -20.13 15.90
CA TRP A 446 -7.64 -19.79 15.58
C TRP A 446 -8.65 -20.83 16.05
N ASN A 447 -8.20 -21.91 16.69
CA ASN A 447 -9.04 -22.97 17.23
C ASN A 447 -9.98 -23.60 16.18
N ILE A 448 -9.51 -23.79 14.95
CA ILE A 448 -10.26 -24.44 13.86
C ILE A 448 -9.76 -25.87 13.59
N PRO A 449 -10.51 -26.73 12.88
CA PRO A 449 -10.07 -28.08 12.54
C PRO A 449 -8.76 -28.10 11.75
N SER A 450 -7.91 -29.09 12.01
CA SER A 450 -6.70 -29.30 11.21
C SER A 450 -7.06 -29.60 9.74
N GLY A 451 -6.45 -28.87 8.81
CA GLY A 451 -6.73 -28.92 7.36
C GLY A 451 -7.82 -27.95 6.88
N THR A 452 -8.29 -27.04 7.74
CA THR A 452 -9.27 -26.01 7.35
C THR A 452 -8.67 -25.03 6.36
N ILE A 453 -7.44 -24.56 6.57
CA ILE A 453 -6.83 -23.56 5.71
C ILE A 453 -6.44 -24.20 4.36
N PRO A 454 -6.88 -23.63 3.23
CA PRO A 454 -6.51 -24.13 1.90
C PRO A 454 -4.99 -24.04 1.67
N ALA A 455 -4.39 -25.14 1.22
CA ALA A 455 -2.95 -25.23 0.95
C ALA A 455 -2.53 -24.56 -0.37
N LYS A 456 -3.43 -24.57 -1.37
CA LYS A 456 -3.19 -24.01 -2.70
C LYS A 456 -3.29 -22.49 -2.68
N ILE A 457 -2.33 -21.83 -3.31
CA ILE A 457 -2.33 -20.38 -3.52
C ILE A 457 -3.60 -19.99 -4.29
N GLY A 458 -4.29 -18.94 -3.81
CA GLY A 458 -5.47 -18.38 -4.47
C GLY A 458 -5.12 -17.43 -5.62
N LEU A 459 -6.11 -16.66 -6.06
CA LEU A 459 -5.95 -15.70 -7.15
C LEU A 459 -5.37 -14.36 -6.66
N HIS A 460 -4.21 -13.98 -7.19
CA HIS A 460 -3.62 -12.64 -7.01
C HIS A 460 -4.40 -11.58 -7.80
N ALA A 461 -4.19 -10.28 -7.53
CA ALA A 461 -4.94 -9.16 -8.10
C ALA A 461 -5.29 -9.30 -9.60
N VAL A 462 -4.28 -9.40 -10.47
CA VAL A 462 -4.50 -9.54 -11.93
C VAL A 462 -5.18 -10.87 -12.30
N ALA A 463 -4.89 -11.96 -11.58
CA ALA A 463 -5.57 -13.24 -11.80
C ALA A 463 -7.05 -13.20 -11.36
N GLN A 464 -7.42 -12.36 -10.38
CA GLN A 464 -8.82 -12.14 -10.02
C GLN A 464 -9.56 -11.46 -11.18
N ASP A 465 -8.96 -10.45 -11.83
CA ASP A 465 -9.57 -9.79 -12.98
C ASP A 465 -9.78 -10.76 -14.15
N ARG A 466 -8.78 -11.58 -14.45
CA ARG A 466 -8.87 -12.65 -15.47
C ARG A 466 -9.93 -13.70 -15.10
N ALA A 467 -10.02 -14.10 -13.84
CA ALA A 467 -11.01 -15.06 -13.36
C ALA A 467 -12.44 -14.50 -13.38
N LEU A 468 -12.62 -13.21 -13.09
CA LEU A 468 -13.89 -12.50 -13.27
C LEU A 468 -14.29 -12.50 -14.73
N LYS A 469 -13.37 -12.13 -15.64
CA LYS A 469 -13.60 -12.15 -17.08
C LYS A 469 -14.01 -13.53 -17.60
N ASP A 470 -13.38 -14.58 -17.06
CA ASP A 470 -13.64 -15.96 -17.46
C ASP A 470 -14.92 -16.52 -16.78
N GLY A 471 -15.52 -15.80 -15.82
CA GLY A 471 -16.68 -16.25 -15.04
C GLY A 471 -16.36 -17.38 -14.06
N LYS A 472 -15.08 -17.50 -13.68
CA LYS A 472 -14.58 -18.44 -12.66
C LYS A 472 -14.70 -17.87 -11.24
N LEU A 473 -14.58 -16.56 -11.09
CA LEU A 473 -14.83 -15.84 -9.85
C LEU A 473 -16.15 -15.08 -10.01
N ASN A 474 -17.15 -15.41 -9.18
CA ASN A 474 -18.54 -15.00 -9.36
C ASN A 474 -19.11 -14.17 -8.22
N VAL A 475 -18.49 -14.18 -7.04
CA VAL A 475 -18.86 -13.23 -5.98
C VAL A 475 -17.61 -12.54 -5.50
N TYR A 476 -17.59 -11.22 -5.65
CA TYR A 476 -16.38 -10.44 -5.47
C TYR A 476 -16.63 -9.22 -4.62
N TRP A 477 -16.00 -9.18 -3.45
CA TRP A 477 -16.13 -8.06 -2.53
C TRP A 477 -14.84 -7.25 -2.50
N THR A 478 -14.86 -6.02 -3.01
CA THR A 478 -13.75 -5.09 -2.84
C THR A 478 -14.03 -4.07 -1.75
N MET A 479 -12.99 -3.76 -0.97
CA MET A 479 -13.11 -2.89 0.19
C MET A 479 -11.93 -1.92 0.27
N CYS A 480 -12.21 -0.64 0.48
CA CYS A 480 -11.18 0.40 0.62
C CYS A 480 -10.23 0.46 -0.60
N THR A 481 -10.75 0.16 -1.79
CA THR A 481 -10.04 0.28 -3.07
C THR A 481 -10.94 0.86 -4.17
N ASN A 482 -10.30 1.39 -5.21
CA ASN A 482 -10.96 1.78 -6.47
C ASN A 482 -10.25 1.09 -7.63
N ASN A 483 -10.27 -0.26 -7.64
CA ASN A 483 -9.50 -1.10 -8.58
C ASN A 483 -9.95 -0.95 -10.04
N MET A 484 -11.18 -0.50 -10.30
CA MET A 484 -11.63 -0.20 -11.67
C MET A 484 -10.85 0.95 -12.29
N GLN A 485 -10.42 1.92 -11.49
CA GLN A 485 -9.54 3.00 -11.95
C GLN A 485 -8.05 2.67 -11.75
N ALA A 486 -7.70 1.92 -10.70
CA ALA A 486 -6.30 1.71 -10.30
C ALA A 486 -5.63 0.45 -10.90
N GLY A 487 -6.38 -0.61 -11.17
CA GLY A 487 -5.83 -1.82 -11.77
C GLY A 487 -5.57 -1.65 -13.26
N PRO A 488 -4.64 -2.41 -13.86
CA PRO A 488 -4.25 -2.23 -15.25
C PRO A 488 -5.31 -2.73 -16.21
N ASN A 489 -5.12 -2.40 -17.50
CA ASN A 489 -5.82 -2.99 -18.63
C ASN A 489 -7.34 -3.08 -18.41
N ILE A 490 -7.94 -1.93 -18.09
CA ILE A 490 -9.36 -1.82 -17.68
C ILE A 490 -10.28 -2.50 -18.70
N ASN A 491 -10.01 -2.32 -20.00
CA ASN A 491 -10.92 -2.70 -21.08
C ASN A 491 -10.97 -4.21 -21.33
N GLU A 492 -9.86 -4.94 -21.17
CA GLU A 492 -9.80 -6.35 -21.58
C GLU A 492 -10.40 -7.30 -20.54
N GLU A 493 -10.07 -7.09 -19.27
CA GLU A 493 -10.35 -8.06 -18.21
C GLU A 493 -11.37 -7.52 -17.22
N ARG A 494 -11.05 -6.42 -16.55
CA ARG A 494 -11.78 -5.99 -15.36
C ARG A 494 -13.16 -5.43 -15.67
N MET A 495 -13.27 -4.48 -16.60
CA MET A 495 -14.57 -3.91 -16.97
C MET A 495 -15.55 -4.98 -17.48
N PRO A 496 -15.20 -5.79 -18.50
CA PRO A 496 -16.08 -6.86 -18.95
C PRO A 496 -16.32 -7.94 -17.87
N GLY A 497 -15.33 -8.30 -17.05
CA GLY A 497 -15.52 -9.25 -15.95
C GLY A 497 -16.44 -8.75 -14.84
N TRP A 498 -16.34 -7.48 -14.45
CA TRP A 498 -17.21 -6.88 -13.44
C TRP A 498 -18.64 -6.70 -13.95
N ARG A 499 -18.80 -6.43 -15.24
CA ARG A 499 -20.12 -6.31 -15.88
C ARG A 499 -20.71 -7.63 -16.36
N ASP A 500 -19.97 -8.73 -16.26
CA ASP A 500 -20.48 -10.04 -16.62
C ASP A 500 -21.69 -10.42 -15.73
N PRO A 501 -22.83 -10.83 -16.32
CA PRO A 501 -24.03 -11.15 -15.56
C PRO A 501 -23.88 -12.39 -14.65
N ARG A 502 -22.84 -13.19 -14.86
CA ARG A 502 -22.49 -14.34 -13.99
C ARG A 502 -21.87 -13.90 -12.66
N ASN A 503 -21.42 -12.65 -12.55
CA ASN A 503 -20.65 -12.17 -11.41
C ASN A 503 -21.46 -11.14 -10.60
N PHE A 504 -21.33 -11.19 -9.28
CA PHE A 504 -21.90 -10.25 -8.33
C PHE A 504 -20.78 -9.49 -7.62
N ILE A 505 -20.75 -8.17 -7.83
CA ILE A 505 -19.67 -7.28 -7.39
C ILE A 505 -20.17 -6.38 -6.26
N ILE A 506 -19.44 -6.39 -5.16
CA ILE A 506 -19.73 -5.61 -3.96
C ILE A 506 -18.56 -4.65 -3.73
N VAL A 507 -18.85 -3.36 -3.55
CA VAL A 507 -17.85 -2.33 -3.25
C VAL A 507 -18.17 -1.63 -1.94
N SER A 508 -17.26 -1.68 -0.99
CA SER A 508 -17.28 -0.85 0.23
C SER A 508 -16.41 0.40 0.03
N ASP A 509 -17.04 1.58 0.02
CA ASP A 509 -16.36 2.86 -0.18
C ASP A 509 -17.08 4.01 0.56
N PRO A 510 -16.37 5.04 1.05
CA PRO A 510 -17.01 6.27 1.53
C PRO A 510 -17.63 7.13 0.41
N TYR A 511 -17.23 6.97 -0.86
CA TYR A 511 -17.61 7.83 -1.98
C TYR A 511 -18.02 7.04 -3.24
N PRO A 512 -18.83 7.65 -4.14
CA PRO A 512 -19.13 7.06 -5.44
C PRO A 512 -17.88 7.14 -6.34
N THR A 513 -17.20 5.99 -6.46
CA THR A 513 -16.01 5.80 -7.30
C THR A 513 -16.36 5.10 -8.61
N VAL A 514 -15.42 5.07 -9.57
CA VAL A 514 -15.60 4.28 -10.81
C VAL A 514 -15.80 2.79 -10.50
N SER A 515 -15.11 2.26 -9.48
CA SER A 515 -15.38 0.92 -8.96
C SER A 515 -16.80 0.76 -8.44
N ALA A 516 -17.29 1.68 -7.60
CA ALA A 516 -18.65 1.61 -7.06
C ALA A 516 -19.69 1.66 -8.21
N LEU A 517 -19.50 2.54 -9.19
CA LEU A 517 -20.39 2.64 -10.35
C LEU A 517 -20.42 1.36 -11.20
N ALA A 518 -19.31 0.63 -11.31
CA ALA A 518 -19.24 -0.63 -12.05
C ALA A 518 -19.79 -1.85 -11.26
N ALA A 519 -20.02 -1.69 -9.95
CA ALA A 519 -20.48 -2.76 -9.07
C ALA A 519 -21.99 -3.01 -9.18
N ASP A 520 -22.47 -3.97 -8.38
CA ASP A 520 -23.88 -4.34 -8.27
C ASP A 520 -24.46 -3.94 -6.92
N LEU A 521 -23.64 -3.99 -5.86
CA LEU A 521 -23.95 -3.53 -4.52
C LEU A 521 -22.84 -2.59 -4.03
N ILE A 522 -23.25 -1.42 -3.55
CA ILE A 522 -22.36 -0.43 -2.92
C ILE A 522 -22.72 -0.36 -1.43
N LEU A 523 -21.72 -0.46 -0.57
CA LEU A 523 -21.87 -0.39 0.87
C LEU A 523 -21.24 0.93 1.38
N PRO A 524 -21.97 1.77 2.14
CA PRO A 524 -21.46 3.04 2.65
C PRO A 524 -20.47 2.79 3.79
N THR A 525 -19.26 3.30 3.67
CA THR A 525 -18.17 2.90 4.58
C THR A 525 -17.64 4.06 5.45
N ALA A 526 -17.46 3.79 6.74
CA ALA A 526 -16.81 4.68 7.69
C ALA A 526 -15.29 4.73 7.44
N MET A 527 -14.72 5.94 7.42
CA MET A 527 -13.33 6.16 7.01
C MET A 527 -12.48 6.88 8.07
N TRP A 528 -11.19 6.52 8.12
CA TRP A 528 -10.18 7.16 8.97
C TRP A 528 -10.63 7.30 10.44
N VAL A 529 -10.70 8.51 11.00
CA VAL A 529 -11.04 8.77 12.41
C VAL A 529 -12.55 8.61 12.73
N GLU A 530 -13.36 8.21 11.75
CA GLU A 530 -14.73 7.73 11.99
C GLU A 530 -14.77 6.34 12.64
N LYS A 531 -13.62 5.69 12.82
CA LYS A 531 -13.44 4.39 13.48
C LYS A 531 -12.14 4.37 14.27
N GLU A 532 -12.00 3.44 15.20
CA GLU A 532 -10.69 3.15 15.81
C GLU A 532 -9.80 2.48 14.76
N GLY A 533 -8.50 2.78 14.74
CA GLY A 533 -7.60 2.12 13.80
C GLY A 533 -6.14 2.06 14.17
N ALA A 534 -5.43 1.27 13.37
CA ALA A 534 -3.99 1.07 13.43
C ALA A 534 -3.41 0.99 12.03
N TYR A 535 -2.28 1.66 11.79
CA TYR A 535 -1.49 1.58 10.55
C TYR A 535 0.00 1.36 10.85
N GLY A 536 0.67 0.52 10.05
CA GLY A 536 2.12 0.33 10.07
C GLY A 536 2.80 0.98 8.86
N ASN A 537 3.72 1.91 9.10
CA ASN A 537 4.38 2.69 8.03
C ASN A 537 5.62 1.97 7.45
N ALA A 538 6.35 2.62 6.52
CA ALA A 538 7.49 2.02 5.83
C ALA A 538 8.73 1.71 6.72
N GLU A 539 8.80 2.25 7.94
CA GLU A 539 9.90 1.96 8.89
C GLU A 539 9.47 1.02 10.02
N ARG A 540 8.44 0.19 9.80
CA ARG A 540 7.88 -0.77 10.77
C ARG A 540 7.14 -0.12 11.95
N ARG A 541 6.83 1.18 11.87
CA ARG A 541 6.18 1.92 12.97
C ARG A 541 4.68 1.73 12.93
N THR A 542 4.15 0.96 13.88
CA THR A 542 2.71 0.80 14.10
C THR A 542 2.17 1.97 14.91
N GLN A 543 1.15 2.67 14.40
CA GLN A 543 0.54 3.85 15.00
C GLN A 543 -0.98 3.68 15.12
N PHE A 544 -1.50 3.87 16.33
CA PHE A 544 -2.94 3.79 16.61
C PHE A 544 -3.60 5.17 16.63
N TRP A 545 -4.90 5.18 16.36
CA TRP A 545 -5.81 6.30 16.63
C TRP A 545 -7.11 5.79 17.24
N ARG A 546 -7.72 6.59 18.13
CA ARG A 546 -9.07 6.33 18.64
C ARG A 546 -10.11 6.82 17.65
N GLN A 547 -11.33 6.29 17.72
CA GLN A 547 -12.46 6.88 17.01
C GLN A 547 -12.74 8.27 17.59
N GLN A 548 -12.81 9.29 16.72
CA GLN A 548 -12.94 10.70 17.16
C GLN A 548 -14.25 11.34 16.72
N VAL A 549 -14.87 10.83 15.66
CA VAL A 549 -16.18 11.26 15.15
C VAL A 549 -16.97 10.04 14.71
N GLN A 550 -18.29 10.19 14.52
CA GLN A 550 -19.13 9.14 13.96
C GLN A 550 -19.30 9.34 12.46
N ALA A 551 -19.51 8.25 11.73
CA ALA A 551 -19.74 8.26 10.29
C ALA A 551 -21.12 8.85 9.94
N PRO A 552 -21.32 9.42 8.73
CA PRO A 552 -22.60 9.99 8.32
C PRO A 552 -23.62 8.90 7.95
N GLY A 553 -24.89 9.15 8.29
CA GLY A 553 -26.00 8.25 7.95
C GLY A 553 -25.80 6.85 8.52
N GLU A 554 -25.91 5.85 7.67
CA GLU A 554 -25.73 4.44 8.01
C GLU A 554 -24.35 3.91 7.58
N ALA A 555 -23.37 4.78 7.32
CA ALA A 555 -22.03 4.32 6.98
C ALA A 555 -21.41 3.50 8.13
N LYS A 556 -20.86 2.32 7.81
CA LYS A 556 -20.26 1.40 8.80
C LYS A 556 -18.82 1.09 8.42
N SER A 557 -17.97 0.80 9.41
CA SER A 557 -16.57 0.46 9.12
C SER A 557 -16.45 -0.84 8.35
N ASP A 558 -15.36 -0.99 7.58
CA ASP A 558 -15.03 -2.27 6.95
C ASP A 558 -15.00 -3.41 7.98
N LEU A 559 -14.49 -3.15 9.19
CA LEU A 559 -14.46 -4.12 10.29
C LEU A 559 -15.87 -4.59 10.66
N TRP A 560 -16.79 -3.65 10.91
CA TRP A 560 -18.18 -3.96 11.22
C TRP A 560 -18.80 -4.80 10.12
N GLN A 561 -18.59 -4.42 8.86
CA GLN A 561 -19.17 -5.12 7.72
C GLN A 561 -18.72 -6.59 7.66
N LEU A 562 -17.42 -6.85 7.82
CA LEU A 562 -16.85 -8.20 7.80
C LEU A 562 -17.39 -9.07 8.95
N VAL A 563 -17.40 -8.50 10.17
CA VAL A 563 -17.81 -9.22 11.38
C VAL A 563 -19.32 -9.48 11.39
N GLN A 564 -20.15 -8.53 10.99
CA GLN A 564 -21.60 -8.76 10.88
C GLN A 564 -21.94 -9.77 9.78
N PHE A 565 -21.32 -9.67 8.61
CA PHE A 565 -21.58 -10.62 7.52
C PHE A 565 -21.25 -12.07 7.91
N SER A 566 -20.23 -12.27 8.76
CA SER A 566 -19.86 -13.61 9.24
C SER A 566 -20.95 -14.31 10.07
N ARG A 567 -21.93 -13.57 10.60
CA ARG A 567 -23.07 -14.16 11.32
C ARG A 567 -24.02 -14.92 10.39
N ARG A 568 -23.96 -14.64 9.09
CA ARG A 568 -24.87 -15.20 8.07
C ARG A 568 -24.52 -16.63 7.64
N PHE A 569 -23.41 -17.18 8.13
CA PHE A 569 -22.89 -18.49 7.70
C PHE A 569 -22.71 -19.40 8.89
N LYS A 570 -23.37 -20.55 8.87
CA LYS A 570 -23.11 -21.68 9.76
C LYS A 570 -21.91 -22.46 9.26
N THR A 571 -21.20 -23.12 10.18
CA THR A 571 -20.04 -23.93 9.82
C THR A 571 -20.38 -25.05 8.83
N GLU A 572 -21.56 -25.65 8.92
CA GLU A 572 -22.04 -26.69 8.00
C GLU A 572 -22.21 -26.20 6.55
N GLU A 573 -22.39 -24.89 6.36
CA GLU A 573 -22.58 -24.30 5.04
C GLU A 573 -21.25 -24.04 4.32
N VAL A 574 -20.14 -24.03 5.05
CA VAL A 574 -18.82 -23.57 4.55
C VAL A 574 -17.68 -24.54 4.80
N TRP A 575 -17.84 -25.46 5.76
CA TRP A 575 -16.87 -26.48 6.09
C TRP A 575 -17.42 -27.87 5.77
N PRO A 576 -16.62 -28.71 5.08
CA PRO A 576 -16.97 -30.11 4.89
C PRO A 576 -17.14 -30.87 6.20
N GLU A 577 -17.97 -31.90 6.16
CA GLU A 577 -18.30 -32.74 7.32
C GLU A 577 -17.07 -33.38 7.96
N GLU A 578 -16.06 -33.76 7.18
CA GLU A 578 -14.81 -34.33 7.69
C GLU A 578 -13.97 -33.36 8.54
N LEU A 579 -14.14 -32.04 8.35
CA LEU A 579 -13.52 -31.04 9.23
C LEU A 579 -14.33 -30.87 10.50
N LEU A 580 -15.66 -30.81 10.38
CA LEU A 580 -16.56 -30.69 11.53
C LEU A 580 -16.49 -31.89 12.46
N ALA A 581 -16.31 -33.09 11.92
CA ALA A 581 -16.09 -34.30 12.71
C ALA A 581 -14.83 -34.24 13.60
N LYS A 582 -13.80 -33.47 13.21
CA LYS A 582 -12.59 -33.26 14.02
C LYS A 582 -12.81 -32.30 15.19
N LYS A 583 -13.82 -31.42 15.09
CA LYS A 583 -14.20 -30.46 16.15
C LYS A 583 -15.73 -30.34 16.27
N PRO A 584 -16.42 -31.39 16.76
CA PRO A 584 -17.88 -31.43 16.80
C PRO A 584 -18.51 -30.31 17.64
N GLU A 585 -17.76 -29.72 18.58
CA GLU A 585 -18.16 -28.57 19.39
C GLU A 585 -18.37 -27.27 18.59
N LEU A 586 -17.95 -27.26 17.32
CA LEU A 586 -18.17 -26.13 16.40
C LEU A 586 -19.45 -26.28 15.56
N ARG A 587 -20.16 -27.41 15.65
CA ARG A 587 -21.41 -27.61 14.90
C ARG A 587 -22.50 -26.63 15.29
N GLY A 588 -23.28 -26.20 14.31
CA GLY A 588 -24.39 -25.26 14.46
C GLY A 588 -23.95 -23.83 14.83
N LYS A 589 -22.65 -23.54 14.90
CA LYS A 589 -22.13 -22.20 15.16
C LYS A 589 -21.99 -21.40 13.88
N THR A 590 -22.08 -20.08 14.01
CA THR A 590 -21.80 -19.14 12.94
C THR A 590 -20.30 -18.88 12.80
N LEU A 591 -19.86 -18.41 11.63
CA LEU A 591 -18.48 -17.93 11.47
C LEU A 591 -18.14 -16.79 12.44
N TYR A 592 -19.12 -15.97 12.84
CA TYR A 592 -18.94 -14.97 13.88
C TYR A 592 -18.49 -15.57 15.22
N GLU A 593 -19.19 -16.60 15.69
CA GLU A 593 -18.87 -17.30 16.95
C GLU A 593 -17.53 -18.02 16.89
N VAL A 594 -17.18 -18.55 15.72
CA VAL A 594 -15.94 -19.30 15.48
C VAL A 594 -14.72 -18.40 15.31
N LEU A 595 -14.88 -17.22 14.70
CA LEU A 595 -13.75 -16.38 14.31
C LEU A 595 -13.55 -15.16 15.21
N TYR A 596 -14.63 -14.57 15.75
CA TYR A 596 -14.60 -13.21 16.33
C TYR A 596 -15.21 -13.11 17.73
N ALA A 597 -16.14 -13.99 18.10
CA ALA A 597 -16.69 -14.07 19.46
C ALA A 597 -16.19 -15.32 20.21
N THR A 598 -14.97 -15.75 19.91
CA THR A 598 -14.27 -16.77 20.69
C THR A 598 -13.81 -16.18 22.02
N PRO A 599 -13.60 -17.01 23.07
CA PRO A 599 -13.09 -16.51 24.35
C PRO A 599 -11.78 -15.72 24.27
N GLU A 600 -10.94 -15.98 23.27
CA GLU A 600 -9.68 -15.23 23.04
C GLU A 600 -9.95 -13.82 22.48
N VAL A 601 -10.77 -13.70 21.43
CA VAL A 601 -11.05 -12.40 20.79
C VAL A 601 -12.00 -11.56 21.64
N SER A 602 -12.98 -12.17 22.31
CA SER A 602 -13.92 -11.46 23.19
C SER A 602 -13.40 -11.30 24.63
N LYS A 603 -12.12 -11.58 24.88
CA LYS A 603 -11.52 -11.57 26.22
C LYS A 603 -11.61 -10.22 26.92
N PHE A 604 -11.49 -9.13 26.15
CA PHE A 604 -11.36 -7.78 26.69
C PHE A 604 -12.73 -7.09 26.78
N PRO A 605 -13.21 -6.71 27.98
CA PRO A 605 -14.53 -6.13 28.14
C PRO A 605 -14.58 -4.67 27.66
N VAL A 606 -15.79 -4.20 27.30
CA VAL A 606 -16.03 -2.79 26.92
C VAL A 606 -15.66 -1.81 28.05
N SER A 607 -15.63 -2.26 29.30
CA SER A 607 -15.21 -1.45 30.45
C SER A 607 -13.75 -0.99 30.41
N GLU A 608 -12.92 -1.54 29.52
CA GLU A 608 -11.56 -1.03 29.28
C GLU A 608 -11.54 0.25 28.43
N LEU A 609 -12.61 0.55 27.70
CA LEU A 609 -12.77 1.81 26.99
C LEU A 609 -13.12 2.93 27.99
N ALA A 610 -12.59 4.13 27.77
CA ALA A 610 -13.06 5.29 28.53
C ALA A 610 -14.55 5.53 28.29
N GLU A 611 -15.26 6.04 29.30
CA GLU A 611 -16.73 6.20 29.25
C GLU A 611 -17.17 7.05 28.04
N ASP A 612 -16.44 8.13 27.74
CA ASP A 612 -16.69 9.06 26.64
C ASP A 612 -16.06 8.62 25.30
N GLN A 613 -15.26 7.55 25.28
CA GLN A 613 -14.56 7.11 24.08
C GLN A 613 -15.53 6.43 23.09
N LEU A 614 -15.58 6.93 21.86
CA LEU A 614 -16.27 6.26 20.77
C LEU A 614 -15.54 4.95 20.41
N ASN A 615 -16.32 3.90 20.16
CA ASN A 615 -15.90 2.66 19.53
C ASN A 615 -17.18 1.92 19.12
N ASP A 616 -17.72 2.27 17.97
CA ASP A 616 -19.06 1.83 17.54
C ASP A 616 -19.15 0.30 17.49
N GLU A 617 -18.14 -0.39 16.94
CA GLU A 617 -18.15 -1.85 16.83
C GLU A 617 -18.12 -2.55 18.18
N SER A 618 -17.24 -2.12 19.09
CA SER A 618 -17.12 -2.75 20.41
C SER A 618 -18.34 -2.51 21.29
N ARG A 619 -18.91 -1.29 21.23
CA ARG A 619 -20.13 -0.96 21.98
C ARG A 619 -21.34 -1.72 21.46
N GLU A 620 -21.41 -2.00 20.16
CA GLU A 620 -22.48 -2.81 19.57
C GLU A 620 -22.33 -4.31 19.89
N LEU A 621 -21.11 -4.85 19.83
CA LEU A 621 -20.86 -6.29 20.01
C LEU A 621 -20.70 -6.72 21.48
N GLY A 622 -20.45 -5.78 22.39
CA GLY A 622 -20.38 -6.02 23.84
C GLY A 622 -18.99 -6.42 24.36
N PHE A 623 -17.94 -6.32 23.54
CA PHE A 623 -16.54 -6.55 23.94
C PHE A 623 -15.60 -5.72 23.06
N TYR A 624 -14.36 -5.50 23.52
CA TYR A 624 -13.36 -4.70 22.82
C TYR A 624 -12.75 -5.47 21.64
N LEU A 625 -13.47 -5.46 20.51
CA LEU A 625 -13.15 -6.25 19.33
C LEU A 625 -11.75 -5.96 18.77
N GLN A 626 -11.38 -4.69 18.63
CA GLN A 626 -10.10 -4.31 18.03
C GLN A 626 -8.91 -4.82 18.87
N LYS A 627 -9.00 -4.72 20.20
CA LYS A 627 -7.97 -5.24 21.12
C LYS A 627 -7.85 -6.75 21.05
N GLY A 628 -8.98 -7.46 21.06
CA GLY A 628 -9.01 -8.91 20.92
C GLY A 628 -8.38 -9.41 19.62
N LEU A 629 -8.76 -8.80 18.50
CA LEU A 629 -8.19 -9.14 17.19
C LEU A 629 -6.69 -8.83 17.13
N PHE A 630 -6.27 -7.69 17.65
CA PHE A 630 -4.87 -7.29 17.64
C PHE A 630 -4.00 -8.22 18.50
N GLU A 631 -4.44 -8.58 19.72
CA GLU A 631 -3.67 -9.45 20.60
C GLU A 631 -3.63 -10.91 20.12
N GLU A 632 -4.71 -11.41 19.50
CA GLU A 632 -4.70 -12.71 18.83
C GLU A 632 -3.73 -12.71 17.64
N TYR A 633 -3.72 -11.63 16.84
CA TYR A 633 -2.80 -11.45 15.71
C TYR A 633 -1.33 -11.28 16.16
N ALA A 634 -1.07 -10.41 17.13
CA ALA A 634 0.29 -10.10 17.59
C ALA A 634 1.02 -11.34 18.13
N TRP A 635 0.28 -12.34 18.61
CA TRP A 635 0.82 -13.63 19.03
C TRP A 635 1.66 -14.32 17.94
N PHE A 636 1.30 -14.18 16.66
CA PHE A 636 2.05 -14.81 15.56
C PHE A 636 3.48 -14.27 15.42
N GLY A 637 3.68 -12.98 15.70
CA GLY A 637 4.97 -12.32 15.52
C GLY A 637 5.85 -12.25 16.78
N ARG A 638 5.24 -12.27 17.96
CA ARG A 638 5.96 -12.22 19.25
C ARG A 638 6.82 -13.48 19.45
N GLY A 639 8.11 -13.29 19.71
CA GLY A 639 9.12 -14.35 19.80
C GLY A 639 9.64 -14.86 18.45
N HIS A 640 9.17 -14.29 17.33
CA HIS A 640 9.46 -14.76 15.98
C HIS A 640 9.99 -13.64 15.06
N GLY A 641 10.56 -12.58 15.65
CA GLY A 641 11.18 -11.48 14.92
C GLY A 641 10.20 -10.40 14.42
N HIS A 642 8.91 -10.53 14.71
CA HIS A 642 7.84 -9.58 14.33
C HIS A 642 7.06 -9.09 15.56
N ASP A 643 7.76 -8.85 16.67
CA ASP A 643 7.16 -8.54 17.96
C ASP A 643 6.41 -7.20 17.91
N LEU A 644 5.08 -7.25 17.97
CA LEU A 644 4.28 -6.07 18.26
C LEU A 644 4.19 -5.87 19.77
N ALA A 645 4.32 -4.62 20.22
CA ALA A 645 4.07 -4.22 21.60
C ALA A 645 2.67 -4.63 22.07
N PRO A 646 2.40 -4.64 23.38
CA PRO A 646 1.04 -4.71 23.90
C PRO A 646 0.15 -3.63 23.27
N PHE A 647 -1.09 -3.99 22.95
CA PHE A 647 -2.08 -3.12 22.29
C PHE A 647 -2.16 -1.71 22.93
N ASP A 648 -2.24 -1.64 24.26
CA ASP A 648 -2.46 -0.38 24.98
C ASP A 648 -1.28 0.60 24.85
N ASP A 649 -0.08 0.11 24.57
CA ASP A 649 1.11 0.97 24.46
C ASP A 649 1.08 1.81 23.18
N TYR A 650 0.48 1.30 22.10
CA TYR A 650 0.28 2.07 20.87
C TYR A 650 -0.77 3.17 21.02
N HIS A 651 -1.72 3.02 21.94
CA HIS A 651 -2.68 4.08 22.28
C HIS A 651 -2.02 5.23 23.07
N LYS A 652 -0.87 4.99 23.71
CA LYS A 652 -0.07 6.01 24.42
C LYS A 652 1.01 6.61 23.54
N ALA A 653 1.72 5.76 22.79
CA ALA A 653 2.87 6.16 21.97
C ALA A 653 2.45 6.86 20.67
N ARG A 654 3.40 7.61 20.08
CA ARG A 654 3.36 8.06 18.67
C ARG A 654 3.90 6.95 17.75
N GLY A 655 3.39 5.76 18.01
CA GLY A 655 3.81 4.49 17.42
C GLY A 655 5.17 3.97 17.87
N LEU A 656 5.38 2.67 17.65
CA LEU A 656 6.62 1.96 17.96
C LEU A 656 7.03 1.07 16.77
N ARG A 657 8.34 0.93 16.54
CA ARG A 657 8.92 0.13 15.46
C ARG A 657 9.17 -1.30 15.91
N TRP A 658 8.56 -2.27 15.22
CA TRP A 658 8.81 -3.67 15.52
C TRP A 658 10.19 -4.16 15.00
N PRO A 659 10.78 -5.20 15.61
CA PRO A 659 10.31 -5.90 16.81
C PRO A 659 10.42 -5.03 18.08
N VAL A 660 9.34 -5.00 18.88
CA VAL A 660 9.30 -4.37 20.20
C VAL A 660 9.48 -5.45 21.26
N VAL A 661 10.67 -5.53 21.84
CA VAL A 661 11.04 -6.56 22.82
C VAL A 661 11.31 -5.88 24.17
N ASN A 662 10.67 -6.38 25.24
CA ASN A 662 10.80 -5.82 26.59
C ASN A 662 10.51 -4.29 26.64
N GLY A 663 9.53 -3.83 25.86
CA GLY A 663 9.14 -2.41 25.77
C GLY A 663 10.07 -1.52 24.94
N LYS A 664 11.13 -2.07 24.32
CA LYS A 664 12.09 -1.33 23.49
C LYS A 664 11.83 -1.61 22.01
N GLU A 665 11.61 -0.56 21.22
CA GLU A 665 11.51 -0.66 19.75
C GLU A 665 12.88 -0.92 19.09
N THR A 666 12.86 -1.49 17.88
CA THR A 666 14.09 -1.82 17.13
C THR A 666 14.26 -0.91 15.90
N GLN A 667 15.34 -0.13 15.90
CA GLN A 667 15.71 0.78 14.81
C GLN A 667 16.39 0.05 13.65
N TRP A 668 17.41 -0.76 13.96
CA TRP A 668 18.19 -1.52 12.98
C TRP A 668 18.09 -3.01 13.26
N ARG A 669 17.52 -3.77 12.31
CA ARG A 669 17.43 -5.23 12.39
C ARG A 669 18.70 -5.89 11.87
N TYR A 670 18.95 -7.13 12.29
CA TYR A 670 20.05 -8.01 11.85
C TYR A 670 21.47 -7.61 12.28
N SER A 671 21.66 -6.52 13.01
CA SER A 671 22.98 -6.10 13.53
C SER A 671 23.04 -6.24 15.06
N GLU A 672 24.16 -6.78 15.56
CA GLU A 672 24.45 -6.92 16.98
C GLU A 672 24.34 -5.58 17.73
N GLY A 673 23.79 -5.61 18.94
CA GLY A 673 23.59 -4.43 19.79
C GLY A 673 22.34 -3.61 19.47
N ASN A 674 21.88 -3.63 18.23
CA ASN A 674 20.65 -2.93 17.80
C ASN A 674 19.42 -3.86 17.80
N ASP A 675 19.60 -5.11 17.37
CA ASP A 675 18.53 -6.10 17.24
C ASP A 675 18.64 -7.17 18.36
N PRO A 676 17.60 -7.34 19.19
CA PRO A 676 17.63 -8.34 20.27
C PRO A 676 17.69 -9.80 19.79
N TYR A 677 17.44 -10.09 18.51
CA TYR A 677 17.54 -11.44 17.94
C TYR A 677 18.95 -11.82 17.48
N VAL A 678 19.89 -10.87 17.47
CA VAL A 678 21.29 -11.11 17.09
C VAL A 678 22.12 -11.35 18.35
N LYS A 679 22.88 -12.44 18.38
CA LYS A 679 23.65 -12.82 19.57
C LYS A 679 24.97 -12.05 19.63
N ALA A 680 25.51 -11.92 20.84
CA ALA A 680 26.81 -11.30 21.06
C ALA A 680 27.93 -12.03 20.30
N GLY A 681 28.80 -11.28 19.64
CA GLY A 681 29.91 -11.77 18.82
C GLY A 681 29.55 -12.21 17.40
N GLU A 682 28.28 -12.10 16.97
CA GLU A 682 27.88 -12.43 15.60
C GLU A 682 28.10 -11.27 14.63
N GLY A 683 28.13 -10.02 15.10
CA GLY A 683 28.19 -8.80 14.27
C GLY A 683 26.90 -8.58 13.47
N TYR A 684 26.60 -9.49 12.54
CA TYR A 684 25.35 -9.55 11.79
C TYR A 684 24.78 -10.96 11.74
N LYS A 685 23.44 -11.04 11.77
CA LYS A 685 22.72 -12.27 11.51
C LYS A 685 21.40 -12.03 10.81
N PHE A 686 21.31 -12.51 9.59
CA PHE A 686 20.09 -12.47 8.78
C PHE A 686 19.22 -13.69 9.11
N TYR A 687 18.69 -13.72 10.33
CA TYR A 687 18.02 -14.89 10.93
C TYR A 687 16.72 -15.33 10.23
N GLY A 688 16.23 -14.58 9.23
CA GLY A 688 15.20 -15.08 8.32
C GLY A 688 15.71 -16.21 7.41
N LYS A 689 17.03 -16.33 7.23
CA LYS A 689 17.68 -17.46 6.56
C LYS A 689 18.15 -18.50 7.59
N PRO A 690 18.00 -19.80 7.30
CA PRO A 690 18.38 -20.86 8.24
C PRO A 690 19.86 -20.81 8.70
N ASP A 691 20.77 -20.36 7.83
CA ASP A 691 22.21 -20.24 8.11
C ASP A 691 22.62 -18.83 8.57
N GLY A 692 21.67 -17.91 8.69
CA GLY A 692 21.92 -16.53 9.12
C GLY A 692 22.61 -15.64 8.09
N LYS A 693 22.73 -16.07 6.82
CA LYS A 693 23.41 -15.31 5.76
C LYS A 693 22.44 -14.73 4.74
N ALA A 694 22.64 -13.48 4.33
CA ALA A 694 21.90 -12.88 3.24
C ALA A 694 22.36 -13.46 1.88
N VAL A 695 21.53 -13.33 0.85
CA VAL A 695 21.80 -13.90 -0.48
C VAL A 695 21.96 -12.82 -1.53
N ILE A 696 23.12 -12.79 -2.17
CA ILE A 696 23.37 -12.06 -3.42
C ILE A 696 22.91 -12.90 -4.60
N PHE A 697 22.28 -12.26 -5.58
CA PHE A 697 21.79 -12.93 -6.78
C PHE A 697 22.43 -12.39 -8.07
N ALA A 698 23.00 -13.26 -8.91
CA ALA A 698 23.27 -12.97 -10.32
C ALA A 698 21.96 -13.03 -11.13
N LEU A 699 21.52 -11.86 -11.61
CA LEU A 699 20.27 -11.69 -12.36
C LEU A 699 20.49 -10.71 -13.51
N PRO A 700 20.07 -11.03 -14.74
CA PRO A 700 20.43 -10.24 -15.90
C PRO A 700 19.50 -9.05 -16.11
N PHE A 701 19.88 -8.17 -17.03
CA PHE A 701 18.92 -7.35 -17.74
C PHE A 701 18.03 -8.22 -18.64
N GLU A 702 16.72 -8.03 -18.55
CA GLU A 702 15.75 -8.51 -19.52
C GLU A 702 14.79 -7.37 -19.87
N PRO A 703 14.37 -7.25 -21.14
CA PRO A 703 13.63 -6.10 -21.64
C PRO A 703 12.23 -5.97 -20.99
N ALA A 704 11.58 -4.83 -21.23
CA ALA A 704 10.19 -4.61 -20.86
C ALA A 704 9.25 -5.56 -21.65
N ALA A 705 8.06 -5.82 -21.12
CA ALA A 705 7.05 -6.64 -21.84
C ALA A 705 6.61 -6.01 -23.16
N GLU A 706 6.55 -4.67 -23.21
CA GLU A 706 6.18 -3.92 -24.40
C GLU A 706 7.04 -2.65 -24.46
N ALA A 707 7.89 -2.56 -25.47
CA ALA A 707 8.67 -1.36 -25.79
C ALA A 707 8.07 -0.63 -27.00
N PRO A 708 8.38 0.67 -27.19
CA PRO A 708 7.98 1.41 -28.37
C PRO A 708 8.49 0.76 -29.65
N ASP A 709 7.69 0.90 -30.70
CA ASP A 709 8.00 0.48 -32.07
C ASP A 709 7.55 1.55 -33.06
N GLU A 710 7.52 1.24 -34.35
CA GLU A 710 7.17 2.21 -35.39
C GLU A 710 5.72 2.70 -35.30
N GLU A 711 4.78 1.91 -34.77
CA GLU A 711 3.37 2.31 -34.64
C GLU A 711 3.11 3.02 -33.31
N TYR A 712 3.63 2.48 -32.21
CA TYR A 712 3.49 3.03 -30.86
C TYR A 712 4.86 3.55 -30.41
N ASP A 713 5.20 4.73 -30.92
CA ASP A 713 6.55 5.30 -30.95
C ASP A 713 6.97 6.04 -29.67
N LEU A 714 6.17 5.99 -28.61
CA LEU A 714 6.49 6.60 -27.31
C LEU A 714 6.35 5.63 -26.16
N TRP A 715 7.24 5.74 -25.18
CA TRP A 715 7.04 5.16 -23.86
C TRP A 715 5.94 5.91 -23.11
N LEU A 716 5.01 5.16 -22.50
CA LEU A 716 4.13 5.68 -21.47
C LEU A 716 4.61 5.25 -20.08
N SER A 717 4.89 6.23 -19.22
CA SER A 717 5.01 6.02 -17.78
C SER A 717 3.83 6.64 -17.04
N THR A 718 3.36 5.99 -15.98
CA THR A 718 2.23 6.51 -15.18
C THR A 718 2.58 6.67 -13.71
N GLY A 719 1.85 7.54 -13.01
CA GLY A 719 2.10 7.75 -11.60
C GLY A 719 1.19 8.75 -10.91
N ARG A 720 1.76 9.45 -9.94
CA ARG A 720 1.07 10.32 -8.99
C ARG A 720 1.59 11.75 -9.10
N VAL A 721 0.85 12.68 -8.51
CA VAL A 721 1.27 14.07 -8.29
C VAL A 721 1.12 14.42 -6.81
N LEU A 722 1.84 15.44 -6.34
CA LEU A 722 1.85 15.82 -4.91
C LEU A 722 0.46 16.00 -4.30
N GLU A 723 -0.47 16.62 -5.01
CA GLU A 723 -1.74 17.11 -4.50
C GLU A 723 -2.79 16.00 -4.38
N HIS A 724 -2.63 14.90 -5.13
CA HIS A 724 -3.65 13.87 -5.24
C HIS A 724 -3.22 12.51 -4.74
N TRP A 725 -4.14 11.87 -4.02
CA TRP A 725 -3.97 10.50 -3.54
C TRP A 725 -4.63 9.53 -4.50
N HIS A 726 -3.79 8.70 -5.11
CA HIS A 726 -4.22 7.57 -5.94
C HIS A 726 -5.24 8.02 -7.00
N THR A 727 -6.47 7.51 -6.94
CA THR A 727 -7.57 7.74 -7.87
C THR A 727 -8.33 9.05 -7.64
N GLY A 728 -7.83 9.88 -6.73
CA GLY A 728 -8.38 11.20 -6.45
C GLY A 728 -9.73 11.20 -5.73
N SER A 729 -10.34 10.05 -5.40
CA SER A 729 -11.69 9.99 -4.83
C SER A 729 -11.84 10.80 -3.53
N MET A 730 -10.80 10.84 -2.70
CA MET A 730 -10.77 11.72 -1.52
C MET A 730 -10.26 13.13 -1.87
N THR A 731 -9.08 13.22 -2.48
CA THR A 731 -8.38 14.51 -2.64
C THR A 731 -9.00 15.44 -3.68
N ARG A 732 -9.65 14.92 -4.73
CA ARG A 732 -10.36 15.76 -5.70
C ARG A 732 -11.70 16.29 -5.18
N ARG A 733 -12.17 15.75 -4.05
CA ARG A 733 -13.32 16.28 -3.30
C ARG A 733 -12.90 17.36 -2.30
N VAL A 734 -11.61 17.61 -2.14
CA VAL A 734 -11.08 18.76 -1.40
C VAL A 734 -10.93 19.92 -2.38
N PRO A 735 -11.65 21.04 -2.18
CA PRO A 735 -11.67 22.15 -3.14
C PRO A 735 -10.29 22.70 -3.49
N GLU A 736 -9.43 22.87 -2.49
CA GLU A 736 -8.09 23.42 -2.66
C GLU A 736 -7.17 22.50 -3.46
N LEU A 737 -7.20 21.20 -3.17
CA LEU A 737 -6.40 20.21 -3.88
C LEU A 737 -6.88 20.03 -5.32
N HIS A 738 -8.19 19.98 -5.54
CA HIS A 738 -8.76 19.95 -6.89
C HIS A 738 -8.36 21.18 -7.69
N ARG A 739 -8.47 22.39 -7.14
CA ARG A 739 -8.04 23.61 -7.83
C ARG A 739 -6.54 23.64 -8.14
N ALA A 740 -5.71 23.05 -7.28
CA ALA A 740 -4.27 23.01 -7.47
C ALA A 740 -3.85 22.11 -8.65
N PHE A 741 -4.60 21.03 -8.92
CA PHE A 741 -4.37 20.16 -10.09
C PHE A 741 -5.71 19.57 -10.59
N PRO A 742 -6.51 20.31 -11.38
CA PRO A 742 -7.91 19.95 -11.62
C PRO A 742 -8.11 18.70 -12.47
N GLU A 743 -7.26 18.50 -13.46
CA GLU A 743 -7.37 17.45 -14.48
C GLU A 743 -6.00 16.80 -14.70
N ALA A 744 -5.98 15.53 -15.09
CA ALA A 744 -4.74 14.92 -15.54
C ALA A 744 -4.26 15.60 -16.85
N VAL A 745 -2.94 15.67 -17.01
CA VAL A 745 -2.29 16.21 -18.22
C VAL A 745 -1.27 15.20 -18.73
N LEU A 746 -0.97 15.25 -20.01
CA LEU A 746 0.10 14.50 -20.65
C LEU A 746 1.38 15.35 -20.63
N PHE A 747 2.31 15.01 -19.74
CA PHE A 747 3.63 15.62 -19.74
C PHE A 747 4.44 15.04 -20.89
N ILE A 748 4.94 15.91 -21.77
CA ILE A 748 5.64 15.54 -23.01
C ILE A 748 6.80 16.49 -23.27
N HIS A 749 7.86 15.98 -23.90
CA HIS A 749 8.99 16.80 -24.32
C HIS A 749 8.55 17.87 -25.35
N PRO A 750 9.04 19.11 -25.29
CA PRO A 750 8.63 20.17 -26.22
C PRO A 750 8.88 19.84 -27.71
N LEU A 751 9.96 19.10 -28.01
CA LEU A 751 10.27 18.69 -29.39
C LEU A 751 9.37 17.54 -29.88
N ASP A 752 8.94 16.61 -29.02
CA ASP A 752 7.98 15.58 -29.40
C ASP A 752 6.61 16.19 -29.70
N ALA A 753 6.20 17.18 -28.89
CA ALA A 753 4.99 17.95 -29.17
C ALA A 753 5.11 18.69 -30.50
N LYS A 754 6.23 19.39 -30.74
CA LYS A 754 6.49 20.11 -32.00
C LYS A 754 6.49 19.18 -33.22
N ALA A 755 7.14 18.02 -33.13
CA ALA A 755 7.20 17.03 -34.21
C ALA A 755 5.82 16.47 -34.59
N ARG A 756 4.86 16.53 -33.66
CA ARG A 756 3.45 16.13 -33.85
C ARG A 756 2.50 17.31 -34.02
N ASP A 757 3.02 18.52 -34.24
CA ASP A 757 2.25 19.76 -34.39
C ASP A 757 1.35 20.07 -33.16
N LEU A 758 1.69 19.55 -31.99
CA LEU A 758 0.98 19.78 -30.73
C LEU A 758 1.56 20.99 -29.99
N ARG A 759 0.68 21.77 -29.34
CA ARG A 759 1.04 22.87 -28.46
C ARG A 759 0.53 22.62 -27.05
N ARG A 760 1.15 23.27 -26.07
CA ARG A 760 0.70 23.22 -24.69
C ARG A 760 -0.76 23.67 -24.57
N GLY A 761 -1.58 22.86 -23.92
CA GLY A 761 -3.01 23.11 -23.75
C GLY A 761 -3.90 22.48 -24.83
N ASP A 762 -3.33 21.98 -25.93
CA ASP A 762 -4.09 21.23 -26.93
C ASP A 762 -4.63 19.92 -26.31
N LYS A 763 -5.80 19.50 -26.78
CA LYS A 763 -6.30 18.15 -26.50
C LYS A 763 -5.53 17.15 -27.37
N VAL A 764 -5.18 16.03 -26.77
CA VAL A 764 -4.46 14.94 -27.44
C VAL A 764 -5.07 13.62 -27.03
N LYS A 765 -5.28 12.73 -28.01
CA LYS A 765 -5.64 11.36 -27.75
C LYS A 765 -4.36 10.54 -27.56
N VAL A 766 -4.28 9.84 -26.43
CA VAL A 766 -3.21 8.88 -26.14
C VAL A 766 -3.77 7.50 -26.40
N VAL A 767 -3.12 6.74 -27.28
CA VAL A 767 -3.59 5.43 -27.75
C VAL A 767 -2.53 4.38 -27.47
N SER A 768 -2.94 3.27 -26.85
CA SER A 768 -2.15 2.04 -26.82
C SER A 768 -2.92 0.93 -27.55
N ARG A 769 -2.31 -0.25 -27.68
CA ARG A 769 -2.99 -1.43 -28.24
C ARG A 769 -4.28 -1.83 -27.53
N ARG A 770 -4.49 -1.37 -26.29
CA ARG A 770 -5.55 -1.80 -25.38
C ARG A 770 -6.68 -0.78 -25.25
N GLY A 771 -6.45 0.46 -25.67
CA GLY A 771 -7.45 1.52 -25.55
C GLY A 771 -6.88 2.92 -25.73
N GLU A 772 -7.75 3.89 -25.45
CA GLU A 772 -7.46 5.31 -25.64
C GLU A 772 -8.02 6.17 -24.50
N VAL A 773 -7.41 7.33 -24.29
CA VAL A 773 -7.91 8.42 -23.44
C VAL A 773 -7.59 9.76 -24.10
N ILE A 774 -8.43 10.77 -23.86
CA ILE A 774 -8.13 12.15 -24.25
C ILE A 774 -7.59 12.90 -23.04
N SER A 775 -6.47 13.60 -23.23
CA SER A 775 -5.82 14.42 -22.21
C SER A 775 -5.43 15.80 -22.76
N ILE A 776 -4.69 16.56 -21.96
CA ILE A 776 -4.23 17.93 -22.26
C ILE A 776 -2.70 17.92 -22.30
N VAL A 777 -2.12 18.49 -23.36
CA VAL A 777 -0.66 18.56 -23.55
C VAL A 777 -0.02 19.54 -22.55
N GLU A 778 1.00 19.09 -21.81
CA GLU A 778 1.82 19.90 -20.90
C GLU A 778 3.33 19.77 -21.20
N THR A 779 3.92 20.82 -21.77
CA THR A 779 5.35 20.85 -22.14
C THR A 779 6.24 21.67 -21.20
N ARG A 780 5.66 22.34 -20.18
CA ARG A 780 6.36 23.21 -19.22
C ARG A 780 6.05 22.87 -17.76
N GLY A 781 5.50 21.68 -17.53
CA GLY A 781 5.09 21.23 -16.21
C GLY A 781 6.25 20.80 -15.32
N ARG A 782 5.90 20.26 -14.14
CA ARG A 782 6.83 19.77 -13.11
C ARG A 782 7.56 18.47 -13.49
N ASN A 783 7.01 17.71 -14.43
CA ASN A 783 7.65 16.53 -15.00
C ASN A 783 8.13 16.88 -16.42
N ARG A 784 9.39 16.63 -16.71
CA ARG A 784 10.04 16.89 -18.01
C ARG A 784 10.64 15.59 -18.53
N PRO A 785 9.88 14.80 -19.31
CA PRO A 785 10.42 13.57 -19.88
C PRO A 785 11.43 13.86 -21.00
N PRO A 786 12.37 12.95 -21.28
CA PRO A 786 13.18 13.01 -22.49
C PRO A 786 12.31 12.80 -23.74
N GLN A 787 12.84 13.12 -24.93
CA GLN A 787 12.20 12.75 -26.20
C GLN A 787 11.97 11.24 -26.24
N GLY A 788 10.83 10.80 -26.78
CA GLY A 788 10.47 9.38 -26.85
C GLY A 788 9.69 8.87 -25.63
N LEU A 789 9.42 9.71 -24.63
CA LEU A 789 8.68 9.32 -23.41
C LEU A 789 7.63 10.36 -23.02
N VAL A 790 6.47 9.87 -22.60
CA VAL A 790 5.40 10.67 -22.00
C VAL A 790 5.04 10.16 -20.61
N TYR A 791 4.58 11.09 -19.77
CA TYR A 791 4.10 10.77 -18.43
C TYR A 791 2.67 11.25 -18.20
N MET A 792 1.83 10.39 -17.62
CA MET A 792 0.45 10.72 -17.31
C MET A 792 0.04 10.23 -15.90
N PRO A 793 -0.50 11.10 -15.03
CA PRO A 793 -0.92 10.69 -13.69
C PRO A 793 -2.33 10.07 -13.71
N PHE A 794 -2.63 9.14 -12.78
CA PHE A 794 -3.88 8.35 -12.80
C PHE A 794 -5.00 8.85 -11.86
N PHE A 795 -4.86 10.05 -11.28
CA PHE A 795 -5.79 10.56 -10.27
C PHE A 795 -7.15 10.97 -10.84
N ASP A 796 -7.22 11.28 -12.13
CA ASP A 796 -8.41 11.81 -12.76
C ASP A 796 -9.33 10.68 -13.25
N ALA A 797 -10.49 10.54 -12.61
CA ALA A 797 -11.51 9.55 -12.97
C ALA A 797 -12.16 9.82 -14.35
N ALA A 798 -12.00 11.01 -14.92
CA ALA A 798 -12.46 11.31 -16.28
C ALA A 798 -11.43 10.84 -17.34
N GLN A 799 -10.16 10.70 -16.96
CA GLN A 799 -9.05 10.32 -17.84
C GLN A 799 -8.43 9.01 -17.33
N LEU A 800 -9.12 7.90 -17.58
CA LEU A 800 -8.77 6.57 -17.07
C LEU A 800 -7.55 5.98 -17.77
N VAL A 801 -6.35 6.49 -17.47
CA VAL A 801 -5.07 6.09 -18.09
C VAL A 801 -4.81 4.59 -18.05
N ASN A 802 -5.37 3.86 -17.08
CA ASN A 802 -5.26 2.40 -17.01
C ASN A 802 -6.10 1.65 -18.07
N LYS A 803 -6.83 2.35 -18.93
CA LYS A 803 -7.29 1.82 -20.22
C LYS A 803 -6.14 1.57 -21.19
N LEU A 804 -5.01 2.27 -21.02
CA LEU A 804 -3.83 2.20 -21.87
C LEU A 804 -2.82 1.15 -21.40
N THR A 805 -2.74 0.91 -20.08
CA THR A 805 -1.66 0.13 -19.46
C THR A 805 -1.81 -1.36 -19.74
N LEU A 806 -0.68 -2.05 -19.89
CA LEU A 806 -0.61 -3.50 -20.02
C LEU A 806 -0.61 -4.15 -18.63
N ASP A 807 -1.36 -5.24 -18.44
CA ASP A 807 -1.42 -6.00 -17.19
C ASP A 807 -0.29 -7.06 -17.08
N ALA A 808 0.84 -6.82 -17.76
CA ALA A 808 2.07 -7.57 -17.57
C ALA A 808 2.59 -7.33 -16.15
N THR A 809 3.14 -8.38 -15.56
CA THR A 809 3.61 -8.38 -14.18
C THR A 809 5.04 -8.88 -14.08
N ASP A 810 5.71 -8.58 -12.97
CA ASP A 810 6.82 -9.42 -12.53
C ASP A 810 6.31 -10.86 -12.32
N PRO A 811 6.84 -11.87 -13.04
CA PRO A 811 6.31 -13.22 -12.97
C PRO A 811 6.49 -13.90 -11.61
N LEU A 812 7.26 -13.36 -10.68
CA LEU A 812 7.47 -13.93 -9.36
C LEU A 812 6.49 -13.30 -8.36
N SER A 813 6.46 -11.97 -8.31
CA SER A 813 5.63 -11.22 -7.35
C SER A 813 4.19 -10.99 -7.79
N LYS A 814 3.94 -11.12 -9.10
CA LYS A 814 2.68 -10.82 -9.78
C LYS A 814 2.25 -9.36 -9.66
N GLU A 815 3.22 -8.45 -9.45
CA GLU A 815 3.03 -7.00 -9.44
C GLU A 815 3.08 -6.44 -10.86
N THR A 816 2.06 -5.67 -11.25
CA THR A 816 1.99 -5.06 -12.57
C THR A 816 3.04 -3.97 -12.81
N ASP A 817 3.58 -3.95 -14.02
CA ASP A 817 4.41 -2.85 -14.52
C ASP A 817 3.55 -1.73 -15.12
N PHE A 818 3.23 -0.73 -14.30
CA PHE A 818 2.52 0.48 -14.75
C PHE A 818 3.45 1.57 -15.29
N LYS A 819 4.77 1.32 -15.28
CA LYS A 819 5.79 2.34 -15.54
C LYS A 819 6.26 2.36 -16.98
N LYS A 820 5.92 1.35 -17.77
CA LYS A 820 6.35 1.24 -19.16
C LYS A 820 5.37 0.41 -19.99
N CYS A 821 4.91 1.00 -21.07
CA CYS A 821 4.27 0.35 -22.22
C CYS A 821 4.39 1.31 -23.41
N ALA A 822 3.96 0.87 -24.60
CA ALA A 822 4.06 1.66 -25.82
C ALA A 822 2.73 2.40 -26.11
N VAL A 823 2.83 3.66 -26.52
CA VAL A 823 1.70 4.49 -26.94
C VAL A 823 2.03 5.31 -28.19
N LYS A 824 0.98 5.80 -28.86
CA LYS A 824 1.04 6.85 -29.87
C LYS A 824 0.12 8.01 -29.49
N LEU A 825 0.36 9.17 -30.08
CA LEU A 825 -0.43 10.38 -29.88
C LEU A 825 -1.09 10.82 -31.18
N GLU A 826 -2.38 11.11 -31.11
CA GLU A 826 -3.20 11.62 -32.20
C GLU A 826 -3.81 12.96 -31.79
N LYS A 827 -3.85 13.91 -32.72
CA LYS A 827 -4.60 15.16 -32.52
C LYS A 827 -6.10 14.87 -32.47
N VAL A 828 -6.80 15.60 -31.60
CA VAL A 828 -8.26 15.54 -31.46
C VAL A 828 -8.93 16.58 -32.35
#